data_AF-A0A0L8H4P3-F1
#
_entry.id   AF-A0A0L8H4P3-F1
#
_cell.length_a   1.000
_cell.length_b   1.000
_cell.length_c   1.000
_cell.angle_alpha   90.00
_cell.angle_beta   90.00
_cell.angle_gamma   90.00
#
_symmetry.space_group_name_H-M   'P 1'
#
loop_
_entity.id
_entity.type
_entity.pdbx_description
1 polymer ?
#
loop_
_entity_poly.entity_id
_entity_poly.type
_entity_poly.pdbx_seq_one_letter_code
_entity_poly.pdbx_strand_id
1 'polypeptide(L)'
;MDNSENFVAAVAQLAGYINDYFDYIRSRRILPSVAPGFLRHLIPEKAPQNPDKWEDVFQDIERIIMPGVCHWQHPNFGVYFPARTSYAAILAEMLSDTLVNVVISWKSSPAATELEVIVLDWLAKAIKLPEIFLSTSEGSGGGVIQSSTTENILISLFTARTIAIQKIEKGHAGMKDGVAVSKLIAYKSPDSHSSVEKAFHIALVKYRDIELDEKRVMRGEQMRKAFEEDTAKGLTPFFHCLTTDAGVLMSPLLNGSAKVTDRISTRLTKNKSRGRFARLKAVLQHGHSQMTETRKRESNHLLVFGCIFERIIHILFQSVAELICATLGTVSVCAFDNIDELGEVCREHRIWLHVDASFAGNALICPEYNYLMNGVEYADSFSMNPHKWLHIPTSCSIIWCFTWKFISFKNGFASVKVLPNECIGADKFNLVLFYLRHGFVNYVAFPDYRNEVTGRIIFCCDPSYGEQFQFDSLADSRHLCCALYHITSKSVFKHSSTLIRAFDLSPLYLQCTENLDMPNYTSWQIPCGRSFRSLKLWFVLRLFGMHKLQEIIRKDIKLAHIFKNLIEKDERFELIGDNLMTVICFRLKGSNECNKKLLKLIECSGELYMLSFKIDDILFLRFVINTSHTKPEDIQHCCNLICKLANAVLLTPNVHD
;
A
#
# COMPACT_ATOMS: atom_id res chain seq x y z
N MET A 1 5.29 42.66 3.70
CA MET A 1 3.93 43.22 3.82
C MET A 1 3.63 43.17 5.29
N ASP A 2 3.57 44.34 5.94
CA ASP A 2 3.80 44.39 7.38
C ASP A 2 2.54 44.81 8.15
N ASN A 3 1.40 44.94 7.46
CA ASN A 3 0.10 45.22 8.07
C ASN A 3 -1.03 44.37 7.47
N SER A 4 -2.12 44.20 8.22
CA SER A 4 -3.27 43.39 7.85
C SER A 4 -4.10 43.98 6.72
N GLU A 5 -4.18 45.32 6.61
CA GLU A 5 -4.97 46.00 5.58
C GLU A 5 -4.39 45.74 4.17
N ASN A 6 -3.07 45.85 4.00
CA ASN A 6 -2.40 45.55 2.73
C ASN A 6 -2.56 44.08 2.35
N PHE A 7 -2.55 43.17 3.34
CA PHE A 7 -2.80 41.75 3.10
C PHE A 7 -4.22 41.51 2.58
N VAL A 8 -5.24 42.09 3.20
CA VAL A 8 -6.65 41.92 2.76
C VAL A 8 -6.86 42.44 1.34
N ALA A 9 -6.30 43.62 1.02
CA ALA A 9 -6.38 44.19 -0.32
C ALA A 9 -5.67 43.29 -1.37
N ALA A 10 -4.46 42.81 -1.06
CA ALA A 10 -3.72 41.90 -1.94
C ALA A 10 -4.44 40.57 -2.16
N VAL A 11 -5.04 40.00 -1.11
CA VAL A 11 -5.86 38.77 -1.21
C VAL A 11 -7.08 39.00 -2.09
N ALA A 12 -7.79 40.12 -1.94
CA ALA A 12 -8.95 40.43 -2.77
C ALA A 12 -8.57 40.55 -4.25
N GLN A 13 -7.45 41.21 -4.55
CA GLN A 13 -6.94 41.35 -5.91
C GLN A 13 -6.53 39.99 -6.51
N LEU A 14 -5.80 39.16 -5.74
CA LEU A 14 -5.39 37.83 -6.19
C LEU A 14 -6.58 36.89 -6.37
N ALA A 15 -7.59 36.97 -5.51
CA ALA A 15 -8.81 36.18 -5.65
C ALA A 15 -9.56 36.52 -6.95
N GLY A 16 -9.67 37.81 -7.29
CA GLY A 16 -10.22 38.26 -8.58
C GLY A 16 -9.43 37.70 -9.77
N TYR A 17 -8.10 37.79 -9.71
CA TYR A 17 -7.21 37.24 -10.72
C TYR A 17 -7.34 35.72 -10.91
N ILE A 18 -7.47 34.96 -9.82
CA ILE A 18 -7.67 33.51 -9.90
C ILE A 18 -8.99 33.19 -10.60
N ASN A 19 -10.06 33.95 -10.34
CA ASN A 19 -11.33 33.76 -11.05
C ASN A 19 -11.17 34.05 -12.55
N ASP A 20 -10.59 35.20 -12.90
CA ASP A 20 -10.32 35.58 -14.28
C ASP A 20 -9.45 34.54 -15.00
N TYR A 21 -8.45 33.97 -14.32
CA TYR A 21 -7.61 32.91 -14.87
C TYR A 21 -8.44 31.72 -15.36
N PHE A 22 -9.44 31.25 -14.59
CA PHE A 22 -10.29 30.14 -14.99
C PHE A 22 -11.31 30.52 -16.07
N ASP A 23 -11.87 31.73 -16.01
CA ASP A 23 -12.83 32.21 -17.00
C ASP A 23 -12.17 32.37 -18.39
N TYR A 24 -10.94 32.85 -18.42
CA TYR A 24 -10.17 33.09 -19.65
C TYR A 24 -9.17 31.98 -19.98
N ILE A 25 -9.17 30.85 -19.28
CA ILE A 25 -8.13 29.82 -19.50
C ILE A 25 -8.10 29.31 -20.95
N ARG A 26 -9.25 29.25 -21.64
CA ARG A 26 -9.37 28.82 -23.05
C ARG A 26 -8.71 29.76 -24.05
N SER A 27 -8.44 31.01 -23.68
CA SER A 27 -7.72 31.95 -24.55
C SER A 27 -6.19 31.83 -24.42
N ARG A 28 -5.71 31.05 -23.44
CA ARG A 28 -4.28 30.82 -23.22
C ARG A 28 -3.78 29.64 -24.03
N ARG A 29 -2.54 29.75 -24.51
CA ARG A 29 -1.83 28.62 -25.13
C ARG A 29 -1.52 27.57 -24.07
N ILE A 30 -1.81 26.31 -24.33
CA ILE A 30 -1.64 25.22 -23.35
C ILE A 30 -0.18 25.03 -22.92
N LEU A 31 0.70 24.97 -23.92
CA LEU A 31 2.14 24.82 -23.77
C LEU A 31 2.82 26.19 -23.88
N PRO A 32 3.83 26.47 -23.03
CA PRO A 32 4.58 27.71 -23.14
C PRO A 32 5.40 27.73 -24.44
N SER A 33 5.63 28.92 -24.99
CA SER A 33 6.39 29.13 -26.23
C SER A 33 7.81 29.67 -26.00
N VAL A 34 8.34 29.46 -24.80
CA VAL A 34 9.63 29.99 -24.34
C VAL A 34 10.72 28.91 -24.42
N ALA A 35 11.98 29.35 -24.58
CA ALA A 35 13.14 28.46 -24.57
C ALA A 35 13.66 28.20 -23.13
N PRO A 36 14.34 27.08 -22.87
CA PRO A 36 15.01 26.85 -21.60
C PRO A 36 15.93 28.02 -21.22
N GLY A 37 15.80 28.52 -19.99
CA GLY A 37 16.59 29.65 -19.48
C GLY A 37 15.96 31.04 -19.69
N PHE A 38 14.83 31.17 -20.41
CA PHE A 38 14.20 32.46 -20.73
C PHE A 38 14.02 33.40 -19.52
N LEU A 39 13.63 32.84 -18.37
CA LEU A 39 13.29 33.60 -17.17
C LEU A 39 14.50 34.38 -16.61
N ARG A 40 15.71 33.87 -16.81
CA ARG A 40 16.96 34.49 -16.34
C ARG A 40 17.21 35.85 -16.98
N HIS A 41 16.66 36.09 -18.16
CA HIS A 41 16.79 37.36 -18.88
C HIS A 41 15.67 38.36 -18.52
N LEU A 42 14.65 37.92 -17.78
CA LEU A 42 13.48 38.74 -17.39
C LEU A 42 13.52 39.17 -15.92
N ILE A 43 14.30 38.48 -15.08
CA ILE A 43 14.42 38.74 -13.64
C ILE A 43 15.81 39.34 -13.34
N PRO A 44 15.94 40.30 -12.41
CA PRO A 44 17.24 40.82 -11.97
C PRO A 44 18.19 39.72 -11.50
N GLU A 45 19.49 39.89 -11.75
CA GLU A 45 20.52 38.90 -11.35
C GLU A 45 20.70 38.75 -9.83
N LYS A 46 20.26 39.75 -9.06
CA LYS A 46 20.39 39.81 -7.60
C LYS A 46 19.03 40.05 -6.96
N ALA A 47 18.82 39.46 -5.78
CA ALA A 47 17.66 39.75 -4.95
C ALA A 47 17.63 41.24 -4.56
N PRO A 48 16.43 41.84 -4.44
CA PRO A 48 16.29 43.25 -4.12
C PRO A 48 16.78 43.52 -2.68
N GLN A 49 17.50 44.63 -2.48
CA GLN A 49 17.96 45.06 -1.15
C GLN A 49 16.86 45.74 -0.34
N ASN A 50 15.90 46.36 -1.04
CA ASN A 50 14.73 47.02 -0.47
C ASN A 50 13.48 46.28 -0.95
N PRO A 51 12.36 46.31 -0.21
CA PRO A 51 11.13 45.65 -0.64
C PRO A 51 10.58 46.28 -1.93
N ASP A 52 10.23 45.43 -2.88
CA ASP A 52 9.44 45.83 -4.06
C ASP A 52 7.99 46.10 -3.66
N LYS A 53 7.28 46.87 -4.49
CA LYS A 53 5.85 47.11 -4.29
C LYS A 53 5.04 45.89 -4.72
N TRP A 54 3.92 45.67 -4.05
CA TRP A 54 3.00 44.57 -4.40
C TRP A 54 2.52 44.68 -5.85
N GLU A 55 2.23 45.89 -6.32
CA GLU A 55 1.74 46.12 -7.68
C GLU A 55 2.75 45.67 -8.75
N ASP A 56 4.04 45.85 -8.47
CA ASP A 56 5.12 45.44 -9.37
C ASP A 56 5.21 43.90 -9.40
N VAL A 57 5.21 43.25 -8.22
CA VAL A 57 5.22 41.78 -8.10
C VAL A 57 3.98 41.16 -8.76
N PHE A 58 2.81 41.77 -8.57
CA PHE A 58 1.55 41.29 -9.12
C PHE A 58 1.50 41.40 -10.65
N GLN A 59 2.01 42.50 -11.22
CA GLN A 59 2.14 42.65 -12.68
C GLN A 59 3.11 41.63 -13.29
N ASP A 60 4.15 41.26 -12.54
CA ASP A 60 5.14 40.28 -12.98
C ASP A 60 4.58 38.85 -13.09
N ILE A 61 3.47 38.54 -12.42
CA ILE A 61 2.77 37.26 -12.60
C ILE A 61 2.39 37.07 -14.08
N GLU A 62 1.70 38.03 -14.70
CA GLU A 62 1.32 37.93 -16.11
C GLU A 62 2.49 38.20 -17.06
N ARG A 63 3.34 39.18 -16.73
CA ARG A 63 4.41 39.63 -17.63
C ARG A 63 5.55 38.62 -17.73
N ILE A 64 5.92 38.01 -16.61
CA ILE A 64 7.15 37.22 -16.48
C ILE A 64 6.84 35.73 -16.26
N ILE A 65 5.87 35.40 -15.39
CA ILE A 65 5.61 34.01 -15.00
C ILE A 65 4.72 33.30 -16.02
N MET A 66 3.54 33.84 -16.32
CA MET A 66 2.52 33.19 -17.17
C MET A 66 3.01 32.74 -18.56
N PRO A 67 3.93 33.45 -19.26
CA PRO A 67 4.47 32.97 -20.54
C PRO A 67 5.21 31.64 -20.45
N GLY A 68 5.73 31.28 -19.28
CA GLY A 68 6.41 30.01 -18.99
C GLY A 68 5.52 28.95 -18.35
N VAL A 69 4.26 29.24 -18.06
CA VAL A 69 3.34 28.31 -17.40
C VAL A 69 2.75 27.36 -18.44
N CYS A 70 2.79 26.05 -18.12
CA CYS A 70 1.95 25.08 -18.80
C CYS A 70 0.59 25.01 -18.10
N HIS A 71 -0.49 25.23 -18.83
CA HIS A 71 -1.82 25.38 -18.24
C HIS A 71 -2.53 24.03 -18.04
N TRP A 72 -2.18 23.31 -16.97
CA TRP A 72 -2.76 22.01 -16.60
C TRP A 72 -4.28 22.01 -16.45
N GLN A 73 -4.88 23.17 -16.13
CA GLN A 73 -6.33 23.31 -15.96
C GLN A 73 -7.07 23.59 -17.28
N HIS A 74 -6.36 23.70 -18.41
CA HIS A 74 -6.93 23.96 -19.72
C HIS A 74 -7.77 22.75 -20.19
N PRO A 75 -8.99 22.94 -20.75
CA PRO A 75 -9.85 21.84 -21.22
C PRO A 75 -9.18 20.89 -22.24
N ASN A 76 -8.36 21.44 -23.12
CA ASN A 76 -7.62 20.68 -24.14
C ASN A 76 -6.22 20.20 -23.66
N PHE A 77 -5.91 20.29 -22.36
CA PHE A 77 -4.73 19.64 -21.80
C PHE A 77 -5.04 18.14 -21.64
N GLY A 78 -4.66 17.31 -22.61
CA GLY A 78 -5.09 15.91 -22.72
C GLY A 78 -4.06 14.84 -22.31
N VAL A 79 -3.03 15.22 -21.55
CA VAL A 79 -1.86 14.37 -21.24
C VAL A 79 -1.83 13.84 -19.81
N TYR A 80 -0.88 12.96 -19.48
CA TYR A 80 -0.64 12.43 -18.14
C TYR A 80 -1.91 11.84 -17.48
N PHE A 81 -2.28 12.31 -16.29
CA PHE A 81 -3.50 12.01 -15.57
C PHE A 81 -4.05 13.33 -15.02
N PRO A 82 -5.34 13.37 -14.59
CA PRO A 82 -5.91 14.55 -13.98
C PRO A 82 -5.02 15.04 -12.83
N ALA A 83 -4.83 16.36 -12.75
CA ALA A 83 -4.27 17.06 -11.61
C ALA A 83 -5.16 18.27 -11.38
N ARG A 84 -5.94 18.27 -10.29
CA ARG A 84 -7.03 19.23 -10.11
C ARG A 84 -6.78 20.18 -8.96
N THR A 85 -7.41 21.35 -9.05
CA THR A 85 -7.52 22.27 -7.93
C THR A 85 -8.99 22.61 -7.70
N SER A 86 -9.28 23.25 -6.57
CA SER A 86 -10.60 23.76 -6.24
C SER A 86 -10.47 24.95 -5.29
N TYR A 87 -11.45 25.85 -5.34
CA TYR A 87 -11.51 26.98 -4.41
C TYR A 87 -11.53 26.52 -2.95
N ALA A 88 -12.22 25.42 -2.64
CA ALA A 88 -12.23 24.81 -1.30
C ALA A 88 -10.82 24.44 -0.83
N ALA A 89 -10.01 23.82 -1.69
CA ALA A 89 -8.65 23.44 -1.34
C ALA A 89 -7.68 24.63 -1.28
N ILE A 90 -7.86 25.65 -2.13
CA ILE A 90 -7.09 26.90 -2.07
C ILE A 90 -7.30 27.58 -0.72
N LEU A 91 -8.56 27.72 -0.27
CA LEU A 91 -8.89 28.28 1.05
C LEU A 91 -8.29 27.46 2.20
N ALA A 92 -8.33 26.12 2.08
CA ALA A 92 -7.76 25.23 3.07
C ALA A 92 -6.23 25.37 3.16
N GLU A 93 -5.54 25.54 2.02
CA GLU A 93 -4.09 25.75 2.00
C GLU A 93 -3.73 27.11 2.61
N MET A 94 -4.47 28.18 2.28
CA MET A 94 -4.29 29.50 2.91
C MET A 94 -4.41 29.42 4.45
N LEU A 95 -5.36 28.64 4.95
CA LEU A 95 -5.52 28.42 6.39
C LEU A 95 -4.38 27.57 6.97
N SER A 96 -3.98 26.50 6.28
CA SER A 96 -2.86 25.65 6.70
C SER A 96 -1.57 26.47 6.83
N ASP A 97 -1.30 27.34 5.86
CA ASP A 97 -0.11 28.20 5.83
C ASP A 97 -0.17 29.29 6.89
N THR A 98 -1.36 29.77 7.26
CA THR A 98 -1.54 30.71 8.38
C THR A 98 -1.16 30.09 9.72
N LEU A 99 -1.42 28.79 9.90
CA LEU A 99 -1.15 28.08 11.16
C LEU A 99 0.34 27.70 11.33
N VAL A 100 1.12 27.62 10.25
CA VAL A 100 2.57 27.26 10.24
C VAL A 100 2.89 26.05 11.15
N ASN A 101 2.03 25.04 11.15
CA ASN A 101 2.19 23.89 12.04
C ASN A 101 3.26 22.95 11.48
N VAL A 102 4.44 22.92 12.10
CA VAL A 102 5.44 21.84 11.89
C VAL A 102 5.04 20.66 12.77
N VAL A 103 4.25 19.74 12.19
CA VAL A 103 3.67 18.63 12.94
C VAL A 103 4.65 17.47 13.03
N ILE A 104 5.36 17.37 14.15
CA ILE A 104 6.36 16.31 14.45
C ILE A 104 5.89 15.32 15.51
N SER A 105 4.80 15.63 16.20
CA SER A 105 4.19 14.75 17.21
C SER A 105 2.74 15.13 17.40
N TRP A 106 1.94 14.27 18.04
CA TRP A 106 0.58 14.64 18.41
C TRP A 106 0.56 15.94 19.25
N LYS A 107 1.49 16.09 20.22
CA LYS A 107 1.59 17.29 21.07
C LYS A 107 1.87 18.58 20.28
N SER A 108 2.59 18.50 19.16
CA SER A 108 2.90 19.68 18.34
C SER A 108 1.66 20.27 17.66
N SER A 109 0.66 19.45 17.34
CA SER A 109 -0.64 19.91 16.84
C SER A 109 -1.65 18.74 16.90
N PRO A 110 -2.42 18.60 17.99
CA PRO A 110 -3.39 17.51 18.14
C PRO A 110 -4.42 17.51 17.01
N ALA A 111 -4.96 18.69 16.68
CA ALA A 111 -5.94 18.86 15.61
C ALA A 111 -5.40 18.38 14.25
N ALA A 112 -4.10 18.61 13.96
CA ALA A 112 -3.53 18.15 12.70
C ALA A 112 -3.43 16.64 12.59
N THR A 113 -3.13 15.96 13.68
CA THR A 113 -3.05 14.50 13.73
C THR A 113 -4.43 13.86 13.73
N GLU A 114 -5.33 14.35 14.58
CA GLU A 114 -6.69 13.81 14.75
C GLU A 114 -7.56 14.05 13.52
N LEU A 115 -7.51 15.25 12.93
CA LEU A 115 -8.28 15.52 11.72
C LEU A 115 -7.82 14.63 10.57
N GLU A 116 -6.52 14.35 10.44
CA GLU A 116 -5.99 13.44 9.44
C GLU A 116 -6.54 12.02 9.63
N VAL A 117 -6.51 11.49 10.86
CA VAL A 117 -7.15 10.19 11.17
C VAL A 117 -8.62 10.16 10.74
N ILE A 118 -9.39 11.18 11.11
CA ILE A 118 -10.84 11.24 10.84
C ILE A 118 -11.12 11.26 9.32
N VAL A 119 -10.47 12.16 8.57
CA VAL A 119 -10.79 12.31 7.14
C VAL A 119 -10.28 11.15 6.31
N LEU A 120 -9.20 10.48 6.72
CA LEU A 120 -8.72 9.28 6.06
C LEU A 120 -9.64 8.08 6.30
N ASP A 121 -10.22 7.96 7.49
CA ASP A 121 -11.26 6.96 7.76
C ASP A 121 -12.56 7.26 7.00
N TRP A 122 -12.95 8.53 6.85
CA TRP A 122 -14.07 8.91 5.99
C TRP A 122 -13.86 8.46 4.55
N LEU A 123 -12.67 8.72 4.00
CA LEU A 123 -12.37 8.37 2.62
C LEU A 123 -12.23 6.85 2.43
N ALA A 124 -11.58 6.14 3.35
CA ALA A 124 -11.50 4.68 3.34
C ALA A 124 -12.90 4.04 3.35
N LYS A 125 -13.81 4.53 4.19
CA LYS A 125 -15.22 4.11 4.20
C LYS A 125 -15.93 4.42 2.88
N ALA A 126 -15.68 5.60 2.31
CA ALA A 126 -16.30 6.01 1.04
C ALA A 126 -15.88 5.12 -0.14
N ILE A 127 -14.63 4.68 -0.18
CA ILE A 127 -14.14 3.73 -1.20
C ILE A 127 -14.36 2.27 -0.82
N LYS A 128 -14.98 1.98 0.34
CA LYS A 128 -15.23 0.64 0.89
C LYS A 128 -13.98 -0.20 1.14
N LEU A 129 -12.89 0.42 1.60
CA LEU A 129 -11.76 -0.35 2.12
C LEU A 129 -12.21 -1.21 3.32
N PRO A 130 -11.65 -2.43 3.46
CA PRO A 130 -11.90 -3.29 4.61
C PRO A 130 -11.64 -2.58 5.94
N GLU A 131 -12.42 -2.89 6.97
CA GLU A 131 -12.33 -2.22 8.28
C GLU A 131 -10.93 -2.28 8.89
N ILE A 132 -10.16 -3.32 8.58
CA ILE A 132 -8.77 -3.46 9.06
C ILE A 132 -7.83 -2.34 8.58
N PHE A 133 -8.21 -1.52 7.60
CA PHE A 133 -7.47 -0.33 7.17
C PHE A 133 -7.87 0.95 7.91
N LEU A 134 -8.95 0.92 8.70
CA LEU A 134 -9.45 2.08 9.43
C LEU A 134 -8.68 2.26 10.73
N SER A 135 -8.30 3.51 11.00
CA SER A 135 -7.61 3.91 12.23
C SER A 135 -8.48 3.69 13.47
N THR A 136 -9.81 3.83 13.33
CA THR A 136 -10.76 3.63 14.43
C THR A 136 -11.21 2.18 14.63
N SER A 137 -10.73 1.23 13.80
CA SER A 137 -11.08 -0.18 13.99
C SER A 137 -10.37 -0.77 15.21
N GLU A 138 -10.87 -1.90 15.73
CA GLU A 138 -10.13 -2.69 16.74
C GLU A 138 -8.80 -3.23 16.17
N GLY A 139 -8.69 -3.27 14.84
CA GLY A 139 -7.48 -3.61 14.12
C GLY A 139 -6.35 -2.61 14.33
N SER A 140 -5.16 -3.01 13.87
CA SER A 140 -3.97 -2.17 13.93
C SER A 140 -3.75 -1.39 12.64
N GLY A 141 -4.75 -1.07 11.82
CA GLY A 141 -4.54 -0.38 10.53
C GLY A 141 -4.90 1.09 10.55
N GLY A 142 -4.51 1.82 9.51
CA GLY A 142 -4.74 3.26 9.43
C GLY A 142 -4.17 3.88 8.16
N GLY A 143 -4.57 5.13 7.90
CA GLY A 143 -4.11 5.92 6.77
C GLY A 143 -3.11 7.00 7.18
N VAL A 144 -2.27 7.44 6.25
CA VAL A 144 -1.42 8.63 6.40
C VAL A 144 -1.33 9.39 5.08
N ILE A 145 -1.27 10.73 5.14
CA ILE A 145 -1.05 11.57 3.97
C ILE A 145 0.46 11.67 3.69
N GLN A 146 0.84 11.39 2.45
CA GLN A 146 2.18 11.54 1.89
C GLN A 146 2.21 12.62 0.82
N SER A 147 3.40 12.98 0.34
CA SER A 147 3.55 14.02 -0.67
C SER A 147 3.39 13.46 -2.09
N SER A 148 3.74 12.19 -2.31
CA SER A 148 3.75 11.55 -3.63
C SER A 148 3.44 10.05 -3.58
N THR A 149 3.13 9.45 -4.73
CA THR A 149 3.04 7.98 -4.88
C THR A 149 4.36 7.29 -4.57
N THR A 150 5.49 7.89 -4.96
CA THR A 150 6.82 7.29 -4.73
C THR A 150 7.08 7.10 -3.24
N GLU A 151 6.68 8.06 -2.40
CA GLU A 151 6.74 7.92 -0.94
C GLU A 151 5.86 6.78 -0.43
N ASN A 152 4.63 6.63 -0.92
CA ASN A 152 3.76 5.51 -0.53
C ASN A 152 4.41 4.16 -0.82
N ILE A 153 4.94 3.98 -2.05
CA ILE A 153 5.58 2.73 -2.45
C ILE A 153 6.84 2.50 -1.62
N LEU A 154 7.64 3.54 -1.34
CA LEU A 154 8.80 3.44 -0.47
C LEU A 154 8.45 3.02 0.96
N ILE A 155 7.38 3.58 1.53
CA ILE A 155 6.90 3.21 2.86
C ILE A 155 6.49 1.74 2.89
N SER A 156 5.72 1.33 1.89
CA SER A 156 5.30 -0.05 1.71
C SER A 156 6.49 -1.00 1.57
N LEU A 157 7.46 -0.64 0.72
CA LEU A 157 8.64 -1.43 0.43
C LEU A 157 9.61 -1.52 1.61
N PHE A 158 9.87 -0.42 2.31
CA PHE A 158 10.73 -0.44 3.49
C PHE A 158 10.10 -1.26 4.63
N THR A 159 8.77 -1.25 4.74
CA THR A 159 8.05 -2.11 5.69
C THR A 159 8.23 -3.58 5.32
N ALA A 160 7.91 -3.95 4.08
CA ALA A 160 8.07 -5.30 3.56
C ALA A 160 9.52 -5.82 3.71
N ARG A 161 10.49 -4.99 3.35
CA ARG A 161 11.93 -5.25 3.47
C ARG A 161 12.36 -5.49 4.91
N THR A 162 11.89 -4.66 5.83
CA THR A 162 12.23 -4.79 7.26
C THR A 162 11.67 -6.10 7.84
N ILE A 163 10.43 -6.48 7.47
CA ILE A 163 9.83 -7.76 7.84
C ILE A 163 10.71 -8.92 7.35
N ALA A 164 11.13 -8.85 6.09
CA ALA A 164 11.89 -9.89 5.43
C ALA A 164 13.32 -10.05 5.95
N ILE A 165 14.06 -8.95 6.19
CA ILE A 165 15.38 -8.99 6.84
C ILE A 165 15.27 -9.68 8.21
N GLN A 166 14.29 -9.29 9.03
CA GLN A 166 14.08 -9.91 10.35
C GLN A 166 13.78 -11.41 10.26
N LYS A 167 13.04 -11.85 9.22
CA LYS A 167 12.82 -13.28 8.97
C LYS A 167 14.12 -14.00 8.62
N ILE A 168 14.95 -13.40 7.76
CA ILE A 168 16.25 -13.96 7.34
C ILE A 168 17.23 -14.04 8.52
N GLU A 169 17.35 -12.99 9.32
CA GLU A 169 18.22 -12.93 10.51
C GLU A 169 17.86 -13.99 11.56
N LYS A 170 16.56 -14.24 11.78
CA LYS A 170 16.10 -15.32 12.68
C LYS A 170 16.58 -16.69 12.22
N GLY A 171 16.72 -16.90 10.91
CA GLY A 171 17.29 -18.11 10.32
C GLY A 171 18.82 -18.13 10.30
N HIS A 172 19.47 -16.96 10.33
CA HIS A 172 20.92 -16.79 10.16
C HIS A 172 21.49 -15.73 11.11
N ALA A 173 21.69 -16.12 12.38
CA ALA A 173 22.22 -15.21 13.39
C ALA A 173 23.57 -14.60 12.96
N GLY A 174 23.63 -13.26 12.91
CA GLY A 174 24.82 -12.51 12.51
C GLY A 174 24.91 -12.14 11.02
N MET A 175 23.88 -12.43 10.21
CA MET A 175 23.80 -11.90 8.85
C MET A 175 23.65 -10.37 8.89
N LYS A 176 24.46 -9.67 8.08
CA LYS A 176 24.34 -8.20 7.92
C LYS A 176 23.16 -7.87 7.03
N ASP A 177 22.45 -6.78 7.34
CA ASP A 177 21.31 -6.26 6.56
C ASP A 177 21.63 -6.14 5.07
N GLY A 178 22.79 -5.59 4.69
CA GLY A 178 23.16 -5.47 3.27
C GLY A 178 23.25 -6.81 2.53
N VAL A 179 23.63 -7.89 3.23
CA VAL A 179 23.65 -9.24 2.65
C VAL A 179 22.22 -9.79 2.55
N ALA A 180 21.39 -9.58 3.57
CA ALA A 180 19.98 -9.95 3.48
C ALA A 180 19.30 -9.23 2.31
N VAL A 181 19.58 -7.92 2.15
CA VAL A 181 19.01 -7.10 1.08
C VAL A 181 19.38 -7.59 -0.32
N SER A 182 20.61 -8.05 -0.50
CA SER A 182 21.08 -8.58 -1.79
C SER A 182 20.31 -9.82 -2.30
N LYS A 183 19.57 -10.50 -1.42
CA LYS A 183 18.82 -11.72 -1.72
C LYS A 183 17.34 -11.48 -2.00
N LEU A 184 16.89 -10.24 -1.88
CA LEU A 184 15.49 -9.86 -2.00
C LEU A 184 15.13 -9.57 -3.46
N ILE A 185 13.86 -9.82 -3.79
CA ILE A 185 13.26 -9.49 -5.08
C ILE A 185 11.83 -8.97 -4.87
N ALA A 186 11.49 -7.92 -5.61
CA ALA A 186 10.14 -7.36 -5.72
C ALA A 186 9.59 -7.55 -7.14
N TYR A 187 8.27 -7.46 -7.30
CA TYR A 187 7.64 -7.67 -8.60
C TYR A 187 6.65 -6.56 -8.93
N LYS A 188 6.51 -6.28 -10.22
CA LYS A 188 5.61 -5.25 -10.76
C LYS A 188 5.06 -5.63 -12.13
N SER A 189 4.08 -4.86 -12.59
CA SER A 189 3.70 -4.84 -14.00
C SER A 189 4.77 -4.10 -14.83
N PRO A 190 5.09 -4.55 -16.07
CA PRO A 190 5.82 -3.75 -17.05
C PRO A 190 5.21 -2.35 -17.24
N ASP A 191 3.89 -2.24 -17.11
CA ASP A 191 3.12 -1.01 -17.32
C ASP A 191 2.93 -0.17 -16.04
N SER A 192 3.51 -0.61 -14.91
CA SER A 192 3.52 0.17 -13.67
C SER A 192 4.27 1.49 -13.85
N HIS A 193 3.89 2.51 -13.06
CA HIS A 193 4.55 3.81 -13.11
C HIS A 193 6.03 3.73 -12.70
N SER A 194 6.87 4.58 -13.30
CA SER A 194 8.32 4.65 -13.00
C SER A 194 8.66 4.97 -11.53
N SER A 195 7.69 5.44 -10.74
CA SER A 195 7.84 5.57 -9.28
C SER A 195 8.08 4.23 -8.59
N VAL A 196 7.56 3.13 -9.13
CA VAL A 196 7.78 1.78 -8.59
C VAL A 196 9.25 1.39 -8.74
N GLU A 197 9.80 1.53 -9.95
CA GLU A 197 11.23 1.28 -10.22
C GLU A 197 12.12 2.22 -9.40
N LYS A 198 11.76 3.50 -9.33
CA LYS A 198 12.50 4.48 -8.52
C LYS A 198 12.53 4.10 -7.05
N ALA A 199 11.41 3.60 -6.51
CA ALA A 199 11.34 3.13 -5.13
C ALA A 199 12.25 1.89 -4.91
N PHE A 200 12.22 0.92 -5.83
CA PHE A 200 13.12 -0.23 -5.78
C PHE A 200 14.59 0.16 -5.83
N HIS A 201 14.96 1.11 -6.70
CA HIS A 201 16.32 1.64 -6.80
C HIS A 201 16.77 2.33 -5.51
N ILE A 202 15.94 3.19 -4.91
CA ILE A 202 16.26 3.86 -3.64
C ILE A 202 16.40 2.83 -2.50
N ALA A 203 15.56 1.79 -2.49
CA ALA A 203 15.61 0.77 -1.45
C ALA A 203 16.68 -0.31 -1.66
N LEU A 204 17.40 -0.28 -2.80
CA LEU A 204 18.40 -1.26 -3.21
C LEU A 204 17.83 -2.70 -3.33
N VAL A 205 16.57 -2.82 -3.73
CA VAL A 205 15.87 -4.11 -3.90
C VAL A 205 15.85 -4.45 -5.39
N LYS A 206 16.23 -5.69 -5.73
CA LYS A 206 16.11 -6.19 -7.11
C LYS A 206 14.64 -6.31 -7.47
N TYR A 207 14.30 -6.15 -8.74
CA TYR A 207 12.93 -6.33 -9.18
C TYR A 207 12.83 -7.07 -10.51
N ARG A 208 11.64 -7.62 -10.76
CA ARG A 208 11.29 -8.31 -12.00
C ARG A 208 9.89 -7.91 -12.45
N ASP A 209 9.73 -7.82 -13.77
CA ASP A 209 8.43 -7.63 -14.39
C ASP A 209 7.68 -8.95 -14.52
N ILE A 210 6.40 -8.94 -14.18
CA ILE A 210 5.48 -10.06 -14.40
C ILE A 210 4.92 -9.96 -15.82
N GLU A 211 4.94 -11.08 -16.54
CA GLU A 211 4.34 -11.17 -17.86
C GLU A 211 2.83 -10.87 -17.77
N LEU A 212 2.34 -10.03 -18.68
CA LEU A 212 0.94 -9.60 -18.71
C LEU A 212 0.13 -10.48 -19.65
N ASP A 213 -1.18 -10.59 -19.41
CA ASP A 213 -2.09 -11.22 -20.36
C ASP A 213 -2.39 -10.33 -21.59
N GLU A 214 -3.23 -10.81 -22.50
CA GLU A 214 -3.63 -10.07 -23.71
C GLU A 214 -4.31 -8.72 -23.43
N LYS A 215 -4.90 -8.56 -22.24
CA LYS A 215 -5.51 -7.31 -21.76
C LYS A 215 -4.51 -6.43 -21.02
N ARG A 216 -3.24 -6.83 -20.98
CA ARG A 216 -2.15 -6.18 -20.26
C ARG A 216 -2.38 -6.12 -18.75
N VAL A 217 -2.98 -7.17 -18.19
CA VAL A 217 -3.30 -7.32 -16.77
C VAL A 217 -2.32 -8.32 -16.16
N MET A 218 -1.79 -8.03 -14.97
CA MET A 218 -1.07 -9.05 -14.19
C MET A 218 -2.05 -10.09 -13.65
N ARG A 219 -1.70 -11.36 -13.83
CA ARG A 219 -2.52 -12.53 -13.47
C ARG A 219 -1.76 -13.45 -12.53
N GLY A 220 -2.51 -14.19 -11.70
CA GLY A 220 -1.92 -15.01 -10.64
C GLY A 220 -1.03 -16.14 -11.17
N GLU A 221 -1.37 -16.73 -12.32
CA GLU A 221 -0.61 -17.82 -12.94
C GLU A 221 0.80 -17.39 -13.37
N GLN A 222 0.91 -16.26 -14.07
CA GLN A 222 2.19 -15.68 -14.52
C GLN A 222 3.05 -15.27 -13.32
N MET A 223 2.44 -14.74 -12.27
CA MET A 223 3.12 -14.41 -11.02
C MET A 223 3.68 -15.66 -10.33
N ARG A 224 2.88 -16.74 -10.22
CA ARG A 224 3.31 -18.01 -9.64
C ARG A 224 4.52 -18.60 -10.39
N LYS A 225 4.46 -18.59 -11.72
CA LYS A 225 5.58 -19.02 -12.57
C LYS A 225 6.85 -18.19 -12.32
N ALA A 226 6.73 -16.87 -12.25
CA ALA A 226 7.87 -16.00 -11.96
C ALA A 226 8.51 -16.33 -10.59
N PHE A 227 7.69 -16.64 -9.59
CA PHE A 227 8.19 -17.01 -8.25
C PHE A 227 8.94 -18.32 -8.26
N GLU A 228 8.39 -19.36 -8.89
CA GLU A 228 9.02 -20.67 -9.00
C GLU A 228 10.40 -20.57 -9.66
N GLU A 229 10.52 -19.79 -10.74
CA GLU A 229 11.78 -19.54 -11.44
C GLU A 229 12.82 -18.80 -10.58
N ASP A 230 12.40 -17.78 -9.85
CA ASP A 230 13.34 -16.97 -9.05
C ASP A 230 13.72 -17.67 -7.74
N THR A 231 12.82 -18.47 -7.15
CA THR A 231 13.15 -19.43 -6.09
C THR A 231 14.19 -20.44 -6.58
N ALA A 232 14.05 -20.98 -7.79
CA ALA A 232 15.01 -21.93 -8.35
C ALA A 232 16.43 -21.33 -8.54
N LYS A 233 16.54 -20.00 -8.76
CA LYS A 233 17.82 -19.28 -8.87
C LYS A 233 18.46 -18.95 -7.52
N GLY A 234 17.86 -19.35 -6.40
CA GLY A 234 18.33 -19.01 -5.07
C GLY A 234 18.17 -17.52 -4.72
N LEU A 235 17.43 -16.76 -5.53
CA LEU A 235 16.82 -15.53 -5.05
C LEU A 235 15.72 -15.94 -4.06
N THR A 236 15.54 -15.15 -3.02
CA THR A 236 14.59 -15.49 -1.96
C THR A 236 13.21 -15.04 -2.44
N PRO A 237 12.40 -16.01 -2.89
CA PRO A 237 11.13 -16.38 -2.27
C PRO A 237 11.34 -17.71 -1.54
N PHE A 238 11.90 -17.73 -0.32
CA PHE A 238 12.41 -19.01 0.22
C PHE A 238 11.29 -19.99 0.67
N PHE A 239 10.76 -20.76 -0.26
CA PHE A 239 10.06 -22.00 0.06
C PHE A 239 11.09 -23.13 0.12
N HIS A 240 11.45 -23.60 1.32
CA HIS A 240 12.09 -24.91 1.46
C HIS A 240 11.00 -25.95 1.73
N CYS A 241 10.45 -26.50 0.66
CA CYS A 241 9.58 -27.66 0.72
C CYS A 241 10.41 -28.90 1.08
N LEU A 242 10.58 -29.21 2.37
CA LEU A 242 10.88 -30.58 2.79
C LEU A 242 9.57 -31.39 2.77
N THR A 243 8.94 -31.57 1.60
CA THR A 243 7.87 -32.56 1.44
C THR A 243 8.37 -33.99 1.36
N THR A 244 9.68 -34.23 1.44
CA THR A 244 10.22 -35.60 1.49
C THR A 244 10.46 -36.17 2.89
N ASP A 245 10.35 -35.39 3.99
CA ASP A 245 10.54 -35.94 5.34
C ASP A 245 9.36 -35.76 6.31
N ALA A 246 8.42 -34.84 6.06
CA ALA A 246 7.24 -34.71 6.92
C ALA A 246 6.29 -35.92 6.79
N GLY A 247 6.13 -36.47 5.57
CA GLY A 247 5.37 -37.70 5.34
C GLY A 247 6.02 -38.94 5.96
N VAL A 248 7.36 -38.99 5.97
CA VAL A 248 8.15 -40.10 6.53
C VAL A 248 8.22 -40.03 8.07
N LEU A 249 8.16 -38.83 8.67
CA LEU A 249 8.06 -38.63 10.13
C LEU A 249 6.62 -38.72 10.68
N MET A 250 5.60 -38.35 9.89
CA MET A 250 4.20 -38.36 10.33
C MET A 250 3.49 -39.70 10.11
N SER A 251 3.86 -40.48 9.08
CA SER A 251 3.28 -41.81 8.83
C SER A 251 3.41 -42.77 10.04
N PRO A 252 4.54 -42.80 10.78
CA PRO A 252 4.65 -43.65 11.97
C PRO A 252 3.95 -43.08 13.22
N LEU A 253 3.74 -41.76 13.29
CA LEU A 253 3.01 -41.07 14.38
C LEU A 253 1.49 -41.23 14.24
N LEU A 254 0.97 -41.19 13.01
CA LEU A 254 -0.44 -41.42 12.69
C LEU A 254 -0.83 -42.90 12.81
N ASN A 255 0.12 -43.82 12.67
CA ASN A 255 -0.09 -45.27 12.82
C ASN A 255 0.07 -45.82 14.25
N GLY A 256 0.01 -44.95 15.27
CA GLY A 256 -0.17 -45.38 16.67
C GLY A 256 0.94 -46.24 17.28
N SER A 257 2.16 -46.28 16.69
CA SER A 257 3.22 -47.15 17.20
C SER A 257 4.01 -46.47 18.34
N ALA A 258 3.75 -46.87 19.58
CA ALA A 258 4.48 -46.44 20.79
C ALA A 258 6.02 -46.57 20.68
N LYS A 259 6.54 -47.40 19.76
CA LYS A 259 7.98 -47.61 19.53
C LYS A 259 8.69 -46.44 18.84
N VAL A 260 7.98 -45.59 18.10
CA VAL A 260 8.58 -44.46 17.34
C VAL A 260 8.88 -43.30 18.28
N THR A 261 7.98 -43.04 19.21
CA THR A 261 8.05 -41.94 20.17
C THR A 261 9.14 -42.17 21.22
N ASP A 262 9.37 -43.41 21.64
CA ASP A 262 10.53 -43.78 22.47
C ASP A 262 11.86 -43.57 21.70
N ARG A 263 11.93 -43.86 20.39
CA ARG A 263 13.13 -43.60 19.56
C ARG A 263 13.42 -42.11 19.37
N ILE A 264 12.40 -41.28 19.19
CA ILE A 264 12.53 -39.82 19.04
C ILE A 264 12.93 -39.17 20.37
N SER A 265 12.32 -39.59 21.48
CA SER A 265 12.72 -39.18 22.85
C SER A 265 14.19 -39.48 23.14
N THR A 266 14.65 -40.68 22.76
CA THR A 266 16.06 -41.12 22.94
C THR A 266 17.04 -40.35 22.03
N ARG A 267 16.62 -39.91 20.85
CA ARG A 267 17.45 -39.07 19.95
C ARG A 267 17.50 -37.61 20.37
N LEU A 268 16.38 -37.04 20.84
CA LEU A 268 16.31 -35.67 21.34
C LEU A 268 17.11 -35.49 22.64
N THR A 269 17.15 -36.50 23.50
CA THR A 269 17.96 -36.48 24.74
C THR A 269 19.47 -36.57 24.51
N LYS A 270 19.92 -37.07 23.34
CA LYS A 270 21.35 -37.15 22.99
C LYS A 270 21.92 -35.88 22.36
N ASN A 271 21.08 -34.95 21.91
CA ASN A 271 21.56 -33.74 21.24
C ASN A 271 21.78 -32.59 22.24
N LYS A 272 23.06 -32.34 22.59
CA LYS A 272 23.52 -31.35 23.58
C LYS A 272 23.39 -29.87 23.12
N SER A 273 22.30 -29.49 22.45
CA SER A 273 22.07 -28.08 22.08
C SER A 273 21.37 -27.29 23.19
N ARG A 274 22.20 -26.73 24.08
CA ARG A 274 22.09 -25.47 24.84
C ARG A 274 20.82 -25.15 25.67
N GLY A 275 20.97 -25.27 27.00
CA GLY A 275 20.46 -24.34 28.02
C GLY A 275 18.96 -24.35 28.38
N ARG A 276 18.04 -24.22 27.41
CA ARG A 276 16.59 -24.07 27.68
C ARG A 276 15.93 -25.38 28.14
N PHE A 277 16.38 -26.50 27.58
CA PHE A 277 15.84 -27.83 27.87
C PHE A 277 16.15 -28.30 29.30
N ALA A 278 17.25 -27.85 29.90
CA ALA A 278 17.64 -28.23 31.26
C ALA A 278 16.66 -27.68 32.32
N ARG A 279 16.16 -26.44 32.15
CA ARG A 279 15.20 -25.81 33.08
C ARG A 279 13.81 -26.44 32.99
N LEU A 280 13.31 -26.73 31.79
CA LEU A 280 12.00 -27.37 31.62
C LEU A 280 12.02 -28.82 32.15
N LYS A 281 13.13 -29.53 31.92
CA LYS A 281 13.36 -30.87 32.47
C LYS A 281 13.44 -30.85 33.99
N ALA A 282 14.04 -29.83 34.60
CA ALA A 282 14.08 -29.66 36.06
C ALA A 282 12.69 -29.41 36.67
N VAL A 283 11.85 -28.57 36.03
CA VAL A 283 10.47 -28.30 36.49
C VAL A 283 9.61 -29.57 36.43
N LEU A 284 9.75 -30.37 35.38
CA LEU A 284 8.99 -31.61 35.22
C LEU A 284 9.53 -32.78 36.05
N GLN A 285 10.83 -32.80 36.34
CA GLN A 285 11.46 -33.81 37.20
C GLN A 285 10.99 -33.73 38.66
N HIS A 286 10.57 -32.55 39.14
CA HIS A 286 10.00 -32.44 40.48
C HIS A 286 8.59 -33.05 40.60
N GLY A 287 7.79 -33.07 39.54
CA GLY A 287 6.48 -33.75 39.52
C GLY A 287 6.52 -35.22 39.07
N HIS A 288 7.58 -35.64 38.39
CA HIS A 288 7.72 -37.00 37.83
C HIS A 288 7.89 -38.10 38.88
N SER A 289 8.34 -37.80 40.10
CA SER A 289 8.51 -38.80 41.16
C SER A 289 7.19 -39.37 41.67
N GLN A 290 6.06 -38.67 41.47
CA GLN A 290 4.73 -39.05 41.97
C GLN A 290 3.76 -39.54 40.87
N MET A 291 4.20 -39.64 39.62
CA MET A 291 3.35 -40.05 38.49
C MET A 291 3.47 -41.54 38.14
N THR A 292 2.35 -42.17 37.81
CA THR A 292 2.29 -43.53 37.23
C THR A 292 2.97 -43.59 35.86
N GLU A 293 3.46 -44.77 35.48
CA GLU A 293 4.29 -44.97 34.28
C GLU A 293 3.58 -44.61 32.97
N THR A 294 2.27 -44.86 32.90
CA THR A 294 1.39 -44.44 31.79
C THR A 294 1.34 -42.92 31.64
N ARG A 295 1.25 -42.17 32.75
CA ARG A 295 1.19 -40.70 32.78
C ARG A 295 2.53 -40.05 32.43
N LYS A 296 3.66 -40.69 32.76
CA LYS A 296 5.00 -40.28 32.31
C LYS A 296 5.13 -40.38 30.79
N ARG A 297 4.54 -41.42 30.18
CA ARG A 297 4.49 -41.58 28.71
C ARG A 297 3.70 -40.46 28.05
N GLU A 298 2.49 -40.16 28.51
CA GLU A 298 1.64 -39.08 27.96
C GLU A 298 2.31 -37.70 28.04
N SER A 299 2.94 -37.37 29.17
CA SER A 299 3.70 -36.12 29.34
C SER A 299 4.86 -36.01 28.34
N ASN A 300 5.60 -37.10 28.09
CA ASN A 300 6.66 -37.13 27.10
C ASN A 300 6.14 -37.02 25.65
N HIS A 301 4.97 -37.58 25.34
CA HIS A 301 4.34 -37.44 24.02
C HIS A 301 3.97 -35.99 23.72
N LEU A 302 3.36 -35.28 24.69
CA LEU A 302 3.03 -33.85 24.59
C LEU A 302 4.29 -32.97 24.40
N LEU A 303 5.39 -33.33 25.05
CA LEU A 303 6.66 -32.62 24.94
C LEU A 303 7.30 -32.79 23.56
N VAL A 304 7.28 -34.02 23.02
CA VAL A 304 7.72 -34.33 21.65
C VAL A 304 6.82 -33.62 20.63
N PHE A 305 5.51 -33.61 20.86
CA PHE A 305 4.55 -32.91 19.99
C PHE A 305 4.76 -31.40 20.00
N GLY A 306 4.98 -30.78 21.17
CA GLY A 306 5.36 -29.37 21.28
C GLY A 306 6.67 -29.03 20.57
N CYS A 307 7.66 -29.92 20.65
CA CYS A 307 8.94 -29.75 19.93
C CYS A 307 8.80 -29.89 18.41
N ILE A 308 7.98 -30.84 17.94
CA ILE A 308 7.70 -31.04 16.51
C ILE A 308 6.88 -29.85 15.99
N PHE A 309 5.90 -29.38 16.76
CA PHE A 309 5.08 -28.22 16.44
C PHE A 309 5.91 -26.94 16.35
N GLU A 310 6.79 -26.67 17.32
CA GLU A 310 7.72 -25.52 17.29
C GLU A 310 8.61 -25.56 16.03
N ARG A 311 9.03 -26.76 15.59
CA ARG A 311 9.88 -26.95 14.41
C ARG A 311 9.11 -26.84 13.09
N ILE A 312 7.88 -27.35 13.02
CA ILE A 312 6.97 -27.20 11.88
C ILE A 312 6.59 -25.72 11.69
N ILE A 313 6.24 -25.03 12.78
CA ILE A 313 6.09 -23.58 12.84
C ILE A 313 7.34 -22.92 12.21
N HIS A 314 8.53 -23.24 12.71
CA HIS A 314 9.79 -22.64 12.22
C HIS A 314 10.09 -22.90 10.73
N ILE A 315 9.65 -24.03 10.18
CA ILE A 315 9.80 -24.40 8.76
C ILE A 315 8.74 -23.68 7.90
N LEU A 316 7.50 -23.61 8.36
CA LEU A 316 6.42 -22.89 7.68
C LEU A 316 6.70 -21.37 7.58
N PHE A 317 7.52 -20.81 8.47
CA PHE A 317 7.88 -19.38 8.52
C PHE A 317 8.98 -18.93 7.54
N GLN A 318 9.44 -19.78 6.61
CA GLN A 318 10.63 -19.48 5.79
C GLN A 318 10.38 -18.76 4.46
N SER A 319 9.13 -18.56 4.01
CA SER A 319 8.88 -17.86 2.73
C SER A 319 9.09 -16.35 2.83
N VAL A 320 9.91 -15.83 1.92
CA VAL A 320 10.31 -14.41 1.87
C VAL A 320 10.45 -13.96 0.42
N ALA A 321 9.35 -13.71 -0.27
CA ALA A 321 9.35 -12.67 -1.30
C ALA A 321 8.75 -11.41 -0.69
N GLU A 322 9.24 -10.24 -1.11
CA GLU A 322 9.06 -9.05 -0.29
C GLU A 322 7.82 -8.25 -0.65
N LEU A 323 7.70 -7.81 -1.90
CA LEU A 323 6.61 -6.92 -2.28
C LEU A 323 6.16 -7.16 -3.73
N ILE A 324 4.85 -7.15 -3.93
CA ILE A 324 4.22 -6.92 -5.23
C ILE A 324 3.55 -5.58 -5.24
N CYS A 325 3.74 -4.85 -6.33
CA CYS A 325 2.98 -3.65 -6.63
C CYS A 325 1.92 -3.99 -7.70
N ALA A 326 0.69 -4.25 -7.27
CA ALA A 326 -0.46 -4.34 -8.16
C ALA A 326 -0.96 -2.92 -8.49
N THR A 327 -1.25 -2.65 -9.76
CA THR A 327 -1.63 -1.33 -10.26
C THR A 327 -3.09 -1.31 -10.68
N LEU A 328 -3.88 -0.40 -10.09
CA LEU A 328 -5.24 -0.10 -10.54
C LEU A 328 -5.25 1.20 -11.35
N GLY A 329 -5.30 1.05 -12.68
CA GLY A 329 -5.19 2.14 -13.64
C GLY A 329 -3.74 2.42 -14.01
N THR A 330 -3.13 1.51 -14.77
CA THR A 330 -1.75 1.63 -15.29
C THR A 330 -1.55 2.92 -16.08
N VAL A 331 -0.30 3.39 -16.11
CA VAL A 331 0.02 4.67 -16.76
C VAL A 331 -0.27 4.62 -18.24
N SER A 332 0.05 3.52 -18.90
CA SER A 332 -0.03 3.36 -20.34
C SER A 332 -1.48 3.46 -20.86
N VAL A 333 -2.27 2.43 -20.56
CA VAL A 333 -3.60 2.17 -21.12
C VAL A 333 -4.72 2.15 -20.08
N CYS A 334 -4.41 2.51 -18.83
CA CYS A 334 -5.35 2.43 -17.70
C CYS A 334 -5.90 1.01 -17.49
N ALA A 335 -5.01 0.00 -17.55
CA ALA A 335 -5.34 -1.38 -17.20
C ALA A 335 -5.41 -1.57 -15.67
N PHE A 336 -6.05 -2.66 -15.23
CA PHE A 336 -6.29 -2.98 -13.83
C PHE A 336 -5.81 -4.39 -13.53
N ASP A 337 -4.77 -4.50 -12.71
CA ASP A 337 -4.25 -5.79 -12.28
C ASP A 337 -5.28 -6.59 -11.47
N ASN A 338 -5.31 -7.92 -11.62
CA ASN A 338 -6.31 -8.76 -10.98
C ASN A 338 -5.93 -9.06 -9.52
N ILE A 339 -6.35 -8.19 -8.59
CA ILE A 339 -5.95 -8.27 -7.17
C ILE A 339 -6.44 -9.58 -6.52
N ASP A 340 -7.62 -10.09 -6.87
CA ASP A 340 -8.11 -11.38 -6.34
C ASP A 340 -7.11 -12.51 -6.59
N GLU A 341 -6.68 -12.69 -7.84
CA GLU A 341 -5.73 -13.73 -8.21
C GLU A 341 -4.34 -13.48 -7.61
N LEU A 342 -3.85 -12.24 -7.67
CA LEU A 342 -2.54 -11.88 -7.12
C LEU A 342 -2.52 -12.05 -5.60
N GLY A 343 -3.63 -11.73 -4.93
CA GLY A 343 -3.83 -11.83 -3.49
C GLY A 343 -3.72 -13.25 -2.97
N GLU A 344 -4.29 -14.23 -3.67
CA GLU A 344 -4.17 -15.64 -3.33
C GLU A 344 -2.70 -16.10 -3.37
N VAL A 345 -1.99 -15.75 -4.44
CA VAL A 345 -0.57 -16.11 -4.59
C VAL A 345 0.29 -15.36 -3.56
N CYS A 346 0.02 -14.08 -3.29
CA CYS A 346 0.68 -13.33 -2.22
C CYS A 346 0.49 -13.99 -0.85
N ARG A 347 -0.73 -14.47 -0.55
CA ARG A 347 -1.04 -15.15 0.71
C ARG A 347 -0.30 -16.48 0.82
N GLU A 348 -0.26 -17.27 -0.25
CA GLU A 348 0.45 -18.55 -0.30
C GLU A 348 1.96 -18.37 -0.05
N HIS A 349 2.56 -17.39 -0.71
CA HIS A 349 3.99 -17.14 -0.63
C HIS A 349 4.39 -16.16 0.51
N ARG A 350 3.41 -15.60 1.22
CA ARG A 350 3.55 -14.62 2.33
C ARG A 350 4.30 -13.36 1.93
N ILE A 351 3.86 -12.76 0.83
CA ILE A 351 4.44 -11.58 0.20
C ILE A 351 3.60 -10.38 0.53
N TRP A 352 4.24 -9.23 0.71
CA TRP A 352 3.53 -7.97 0.88
C TRP A 352 2.84 -7.56 -0.43
N LEU A 353 1.52 -7.41 -0.41
CA LEU A 353 0.76 -6.89 -1.54
C LEU A 353 0.50 -5.39 -1.36
N HIS A 354 1.19 -4.56 -2.14
CA HIS A 354 0.86 -3.15 -2.28
C HIS A 354 -0.06 -2.94 -3.48
N VAL A 355 -1.17 -2.22 -3.28
CA VAL A 355 -2.06 -1.78 -4.35
C VAL A 355 -1.82 -0.28 -4.61
N ASP A 356 -1.27 0.03 -5.79
CA ASP A 356 -1.15 1.39 -6.33
C ASP A 356 -2.40 1.72 -7.15
N ALA A 357 -3.34 2.43 -6.52
CA ALA A 357 -4.52 3.00 -7.17
C ALA A 357 -4.39 4.53 -7.30
N SER A 358 -3.17 5.02 -7.55
CA SER A 358 -2.83 6.44 -7.64
C SER A 358 -3.86 7.30 -8.38
N PHE A 359 -4.29 6.85 -9.56
CA PHE A 359 -5.27 7.56 -10.37
C PHE A 359 -6.68 7.01 -10.16
N ALA A 360 -6.90 5.73 -10.45
CA ALA A 360 -8.24 5.14 -10.48
C ALA A 360 -8.88 4.95 -9.10
N GLY A 361 -8.10 4.96 -8.02
CA GLY A 361 -8.61 4.86 -6.65
C GLY A 361 -9.60 5.95 -6.29
N ASN A 362 -9.52 7.11 -6.94
CA ASN A 362 -10.49 8.19 -6.78
C ASN A 362 -11.89 7.81 -7.30
N ALA A 363 -11.98 6.98 -8.36
CA ALA A 363 -13.27 6.54 -8.91
C ALA A 363 -14.02 5.60 -7.97
N LEU A 364 -13.33 4.97 -7.01
CA LEU A 364 -13.92 4.00 -6.07
C LEU A 364 -14.91 4.65 -5.08
N ILE A 365 -14.97 5.98 -5.00
CA ILE A 365 -16.06 6.64 -4.25
C ILE A 365 -17.42 6.43 -4.93
N CYS A 366 -17.44 6.09 -6.23
CA CYS A 366 -18.63 5.76 -6.98
C CYS A 366 -18.87 4.23 -6.89
N PRO A 367 -20.00 3.77 -6.33
CA PRO A 367 -20.24 2.35 -6.08
C PRO A 367 -20.13 1.45 -7.32
N GLU A 368 -20.48 1.97 -8.49
CA GLU A 368 -20.42 1.26 -9.78
C GLU A 368 -18.99 0.91 -10.23
N TYR A 369 -17.95 1.48 -9.62
CA TYR A 369 -16.54 1.16 -9.93
C TYR A 369 -15.85 0.34 -8.83
N ASN A 370 -16.53 0.00 -7.73
CA ASN A 370 -15.91 -0.78 -6.64
C ASN A 370 -15.41 -2.16 -7.08
N TYR A 371 -15.98 -2.73 -8.14
CA TYR A 371 -15.54 -4.04 -8.65
C TYR A 371 -14.07 -4.06 -9.10
N LEU A 372 -13.49 -2.89 -9.39
CA LEU A 372 -12.09 -2.76 -9.81
C LEU A 372 -11.09 -3.01 -8.68
N MET A 373 -11.55 -3.08 -7.43
CA MET A 373 -10.73 -3.40 -6.26
C MET A 373 -11.14 -4.71 -5.59
N ASN A 374 -11.86 -5.59 -6.29
CA ASN A 374 -12.13 -6.93 -5.77
C ASN A 374 -10.79 -7.61 -5.41
N GLY A 375 -10.69 -8.14 -4.20
CA GLY A 375 -9.46 -8.74 -3.66
C GLY A 375 -8.63 -7.80 -2.81
N VAL A 376 -9.04 -6.55 -2.61
CA VAL A 376 -8.30 -5.59 -1.76
C VAL A 376 -8.16 -6.06 -0.31
N GLU A 377 -8.97 -7.01 0.16
CA GLU A 377 -8.82 -7.68 1.46
C GLU A 377 -7.52 -8.47 1.60
N TYR A 378 -6.90 -8.88 0.48
CA TYR A 378 -5.58 -9.48 0.44
C TYR A 378 -4.46 -8.45 0.55
N ALA A 379 -4.74 -7.18 0.31
CA ALA A 379 -3.72 -6.14 0.29
C ALA A 379 -3.14 -5.88 1.68
N ASP A 380 -1.84 -5.65 1.69
CA ASP A 380 -1.08 -5.25 2.86
C ASP A 380 -0.99 -3.71 2.97
N SER A 381 -1.04 -3.03 1.83
CA SER A 381 -1.21 -1.58 1.76
C SER A 381 -1.96 -1.17 0.50
N PHE A 382 -2.73 -0.10 0.61
CA PHE A 382 -3.49 0.49 -0.49
C PHE A 382 -3.17 1.97 -0.60
N SER A 383 -2.96 2.49 -1.81
CA SER A 383 -2.70 3.91 -2.00
C SER A 383 -3.52 4.54 -3.12
N MET A 384 -3.81 5.84 -2.97
CA MET A 384 -4.48 6.65 -3.98
C MET A 384 -4.01 8.11 -3.90
N ASN A 385 -4.18 8.87 -4.97
CA ASN A 385 -3.90 10.31 -4.95
C ASN A 385 -5.17 11.13 -5.15
N PRO A 386 -5.74 11.67 -4.06
CA PRO A 386 -6.74 12.72 -4.16
C PRO A 386 -6.24 13.91 -4.98
N HIS A 387 -4.92 14.16 -4.96
CA HIS A 387 -4.35 15.26 -5.73
C HIS A 387 -4.42 15.11 -7.25
N LYS A 388 -4.81 13.93 -7.74
CA LYS A 388 -5.03 13.69 -9.16
C LYS A 388 -6.46 14.06 -9.55
N TRP A 389 -7.43 13.30 -9.06
CA TRP A 389 -8.80 13.34 -9.61
C TRP A 389 -9.89 13.72 -8.59
N LEU A 390 -9.53 13.99 -7.33
CA LEU A 390 -10.49 14.33 -6.26
C LEU A 390 -10.52 15.82 -5.89
N HIS A 391 -10.18 16.72 -6.83
CA HIS A 391 -10.27 18.18 -6.62
C HIS A 391 -9.37 18.76 -5.52
N ILE A 392 -8.29 18.07 -5.19
CA ILE A 392 -7.30 18.52 -4.22
C ILE A 392 -6.01 18.84 -5.01
N PRO A 393 -5.34 19.98 -4.78
CA PRO A 393 -4.06 20.25 -5.40
C PRO A 393 -2.95 19.46 -4.70
N THR A 394 -1.82 19.30 -5.39
CA THR A 394 -0.62 18.72 -4.78
C THR A 394 -0.15 19.55 -3.58
N SER A 395 0.45 18.97 -2.55
CA SER A 395 0.69 17.53 -2.35
C SER A 395 -0.37 16.90 -1.44
N CYS A 396 -1.04 15.84 -1.91
CA CYS A 396 -1.98 15.03 -1.11
C CYS A 396 -2.06 13.62 -1.71
N SER A 397 -1.13 12.77 -1.30
CA SER A 397 -1.09 11.34 -1.61
C SER A 397 -1.50 10.57 -0.35
N ILE A 398 -2.17 9.42 -0.46
CA ILE A 398 -2.60 8.67 0.73
C ILE A 398 -2.14 7.22 0.60
N ILE A 399 -1.65 6.67 1.70
CA ILE A 399 -1.47 5.22 1.88
C ILE A 399 -2.20 4.77 3.14
N TRP A 400 -2.96 3.68 3.02
CA TRP A 400 -3.48 2.91 4.15
C TRP A 400 -2.70 1.61 4.28
N CYS A 401 -2.40 1.23 5.52
CA CYS A 401 -1.76 -0.04 5.86
C CYS A 401 -2.62 -0.76 6.90
N PHE A 402 -2.69 -2.11 6.87
CA PHE A 402 -3.46 -2.87 7.87
C PHE A 402 -2.76 -2.95 9.24
N THR A 403 -1.50 -2.46 9.37
CA THR A 403 -0.68 -2.67 10.57
C THR A 403 0.21 -1.48 11.00
N TRP A 404 0.04 -1.03 12.26
CA TRP A 404 0.76 0.10 12.89
C TRP A 404 0.90 0.09 14.42
N LYS A 405 0.05 -0.60 15.20
CA LYS A 405 0.04 -0.48 16.68
C LYS A 405 1.32 -1.06 17.34
N PHE A 406 2.14 -0.17 17.91
CA PHE A 406 3.23 -0.53 18.81
C PHE A 406 2.68 -1.17 20.10
N ILE A 407 2.77 -2.49 20.25
CA ILE A 407 2.92 -3.08 21.59
C ILE A 407 4.41 -3.02 21.92
N SER A 408 4.76 -2.06 22.77
CA SER A 408 6.04 -2.01 23.47
C SER A 408 6.26 -3.31 24.25
N PHE A 409 6.89 -4.32 23.64
CA PHE A 409 7.62 -5.31 24.42
C PHE A 409 8.96 -4.70 24.84
N LYS A 410 8.92 -3.77 25.80
CA LYS A 410 10.08 -3.46 26.63
C LYS A 410 10.39 -4.70 27.45
N ASN A 411 11.62 -5.19 27.29
CA ASN A 411 12.26 -6.24 28.08
C ASN A 411 11.69 -7.65 27.89
N GLY A 412 12.38 -8.41 27.07
CA GLY A 412 12.27 -9.85 27.05
C GLY A 412 12.71 -10.45 28.39
N PHE A 413 11.81 -11.19 29.02
CA PHE A 413 12.12 -12.47 29.65
C PHE A 413 10.87 -13.34 29.49
N ALA A 414 11.01 -14.51 28.85
CA ALA A 414 10.02 -15.55 29.01
C ALA A 414 10.03 -15.95 30.50
N SER A 415 8.98 -15.59 31.23
CA SER A 415 8.73 -16.08 32.57
C SER A 415 7.51 -17.01 32.49
N VAL A 416 7.70 -18.26 32.92
CA VAL A 416 6.57 -19.12 33.27
C VAL A 416 6.02 -18.54 34.56
N LYS A 417 4.94 -17.76 34.47
CA LYS A 417 4.20 -17.30 35.66
C LYS A 417 3.11 -18.33 35.95
N VAL A 418 3.30 -19.10 37.02
CA VAL A 418 2.18 -19.79 37.68
C VAL A 418 1.44 -18.71 38.46
N LEU A 419 0.25 -18.34 38.02
CA LEU A 419 -0.59 -17.41 38.79
C LEU A 419 -1.11 -18.16 40.03
N PRO A 420 -1.11 -17.56 41.23
CA PRO A 420 -1.85 -18.09 42.36
C PRO A 420 -3.34 -18.18 42.02
N ASN A 421 -4.04 -19.16 42.61
CA ASN A 421 -5.41 -19.60 42.32
C ASN A 421 -6.54 -18.53 42.41
N GLU A 422 -6.22 -17.27 42.61
CA GLU A 422 -7.18 -16.25 43.04
C GLU A 422 -7.75 -15.39 41.90
N CYS A 423 -7.23 -15.50 40.67
CA CYS A 423 -7.60 -14.59 39.55
C CYS A 423 -8.65 -15.13 38.56
N ILE A 424 -9.11 -16.37 38.68
CA ILE A 424 -10.18 -16.93 37.84
C ILE A 424 -11.00 -17.81 38.78
N GLY A 425 -12.30 -17.57 38.90
CA GLY A 425 -13.22 -18.33 39.77
C GLY A 425 -13.40 -19.79 39.35
N ALA A 426 -12.33 -20.56 39.39
CA ALA A 426 -12.23 -21.95 39.00
C ALA A 426 -11.32 -22.67 40.01
N ASP A 427 -11.89 -23.04 41.16
CA ASP A 427 -11.22 -23.68 42.31
C ASP A 427 -10.62 -25.08 42.02
N LYS A 428 -10.43 -25.49 40.76
CA LYS A 428 -10.13 -26.87 40.36
C LYS A 428 -9.10 -27.05 39.23
N PHE A 429 -8.36 -26.03 38.81
CA PHE A 429 -7.40 -26.17 37.71
C PHE A 429 -6.05 -25.50 37.99
N ASN A 430 -4.95 -26.20 37.70
CA ASN A 430 -3.63 -25.59 37.58
C ASN A 430 -3.45 -25.11 36.13
N LEU A 431 -3.31 -23.81 35.94
CA LEU A 431 -3.13 -23.20 34.62
C LEU A 431 -1.63 -23.09 34.31
N VAL A 432 -1.15 -23.73 33.24
CA VAL A 432 0.20 -23.48 32.72
C VAL A 432 0.09 -22.58 31.49
N LEU A 433 0.62 -21.37 31.64
CA LEU A 433 0.73 -20.37 30.59
C LEU A 433 2.02 -20.60 29.80
N PHE A 434 1.87 -20.92 28.51
CA PHE A 434 3.01 -20.89 27.58
C PHE A 434 3.04 -19.53 26.90
N TYR A 435 4.02 -18.71 27.29
CA TYR A 435 4.39 -17.53 26.52
C TYR A 435 5.32 -17.95 25.39
N LEU A 436 4.78 -18.01 24.17
CA LEU A 436 5.62 -18.14 22.98
C LEU A 436 6.23 -16.78 22.65
N ARG A 437 7.47 -16.81 22.16
CA ARG A 437 8.32 -15.65 21.84
C ARG A 437 7.72 -14.69 20.78
N HIS A 438 6.52 -14.96 20.29
CA HIS A 438 5.83 -14.28 19.20
C HIS A 438 4.44 -13.73 19.59
N GLY A 439 4.16 -13.60 20.89
CA GLY A 439 2.94 -12.94 21.38
C GLY A 439 1.73 -13.86 21.56
N PHE A 440 1.84 -15.14 21.25
CA PHE A 440 0.80 -16.12 21.55
C PHE A 440 0.85 -16.51 23.03
N VAL A 441 -0.25 -16.28 23.73
CA VAL A 441 -0.52 -16.86 25.05
C VAL A 441 -1.36 -18.10 24.80
N ASN A 442 -0.76 -19.29 24.94
CA ASN A 442 -1.51 -20.53 24.96
C ASN A 442 -1.79 -20.90 26.42
N TYR A 443 -3.07 -21.08 26.75
CA TYR A 443 -3.51 -21.62 28.03
C TYR A 443 -3.56 -23.14 27.93
N VAL A 444 -2.91 -23.83 28.85
CA VAL A 444 -3.14 -25.26 29.08
C VAL A 444 -3.64 -25.39 30.52
N ALA A 445 -4.94 -25.63 30.67
CA ALA A 445 -5.53 -25.92 31.96
C ALA A 445 -5.35 -27.42 32.28
N PHE A 446 -4.78 -27.71 33.44
CA PHE A 446 -4.72 -29.06 34.00
C PHE A 446 -5.80 -29.19 35.09
N PRO A 447 -6.66 -30.22 35.08
CA PRO A 447 -7.53 -30.48 36.22
C PRO A 447 -6.68 -30.80 37.47
N ASP A 448 -7.15 -30.35 38.63
CA ASP A 448 -6.53 -30.65 39.92
C ASP A 448 -6.40 -32.18 40.11
N TYR A 449 -5.17 -32.62 40.38
CA TYR A 449 -4.71 -34.01 40.23
C TYR A 449 -5.23 -34.98 41.30
N ARG A 450 -6.32 -34.64 42.00
CA ARG A 450 -6.82 -35.41 43.15
C ARG A 450 -8.01 -36.32 42.86
N ASN A 451 -8.73 -36.17 41.74
CA ASN A 451 -9.89 -37.01 41.42
C ASN A 451 -9.89 -37.49 39.95
N GLU A 452 -10.33 -38.74 39.73
CA GLU A 452 -10.44 -39.44 38.44
C GLU A 452 -11.47 -38.79 37.49
N VAL A 453 -11.15 -37.62 36.93
CA VAL A 453 -11.96 -37.03 35.87
C VAL A 453 -11.18 -37.06 34.56
N THR A 454 -11.81 -37.62 33.52
CA THR A 454 -11.42 -37.55 32.11
C THR A 454 -10.81 -36.18 31.78
N GLY A 455 -9.54 -36.17 31.39
CA GLY A 455 -8.78 -34.93 31.18
C GLY A 455 -9.31 -34.12 30.01
N ARG A 456 -9.88 -32.95 30.30
CA ARG A 456 -10.26 -31.94 29.30
C ARG A 456 -9.09 -30.99 29.06
N ILE A 457 -8.71 -30.80 27.80
CA ILE A 457 -7.74 -29.78 27.38
C ILE A 457 -8.52 -28.70 26.65
N ILE A 458 -8.51 -27.49 27.20
CA ILE A 458 -9.14 -26.31 26.60
C ILE A 458 -8.02 -25.44 26.02
N PHE A 459 -8.07 -25.21 24.70
CA PHE A 459 -7.20 -24.24 24.04
C PHE A 459 -7.96 -22.92 23.92
N CYS A 460 -7.54 -21.91 24.67
CA CYS A 460 -7.97 -20.53 24.42
C CYS A 460 -6.88 -19.81 23.64
N CYS A 461 -7.21 -19.33 22.44
CA CYS A 461 -6.46 -18.21 21.83
C CYS A 461 -6.95 -16.90 22.46
N ASP A 462 -6.19 -15.82 22.26
CA ASP A 462 -6.44 -14.46 22.77
C ASP A 462 -7.94 -14.14 22.93
N PRO A 463 -8.40 -13.66 24.11
CA PRO A 463 -9.82 -13.40 24.38
C PRO A 463 -10.47 -12.38 23.42
N SER A 464 -9.70 -11.66 22.61
CA SER A 464 -10.20 -10.79 21.52
C SER A 464 -10.83 -11.54 20.33
N TYR A 465 -10.69 -12.87 20.21
CA TYR A 465 -11.15 -13.64 19.04
C TYR A 465 -12.32 -14.60 19.28
N GLY A 466 -12.95 -14.61 20.46
CA GLY A 466 -14.30 -15.17 20.69
C GLY A 466 -14.52 -16.69 20.54
N GLU A 467 -13.63 -17.47 19.93
CA GLU A 467 -13.83 -18.91 19.72
C GLU A 467 -13.14 -19.77 20.80
N GLN A 468 -13.95 -20.52 21.56
CA GLN A 468 -13.48 -21.57 22.47
C GLN A 468 -13.58 -22.94 21.79
N PHE A 469 -12.48 -23.67 21.71
CA PHE A 469 -12.47 -25.05 21.20
C PHE A 469 -12.41 -26.05 22.36
N GLN A 470 -13.41 -26.92 22.43
CA GLN A 470 -13.58 -27.92 23.49
C GLN A 470 -13.28 -29.32 22.94
N PHE A 471 -12.40 -30.07 23.60
CA PHE A 471 -12.08 -31.46 23.23
C PHE A 471 -12.28 -32.40 24.42
N ASP A 472 -13.05 -33.47 24.22
CA ASP A 472 -13.42 -34.43 25.28
C ASP A 472 -12.42 -35.58 25.49
N SER A 473 -11.46 -35.82 24.57
CA SER A 473 -10.36 -36.76 24.82
C SER A 473 -9.11 -36.53 23.94
N LEU A 474 -7.95 -36.96 24.43
CA LEU A 474 -6.64 -36.94 23.75
C LEU A 474 -6.53 -37.95 22.58
N ALA A 475 -7.54 -38.81 22.37
CA ALA A 475 -7.47 -39.90 21.40
C ALA A 475 -7.60 -39.44 19.93
N ASP A 476 -8.01 -38.19 19.68
CA ASP A 476 -8.29 -37.69 18.34
C ASP A 476 -7.24 -36.68 17.85
N SER A 477 -5.97 -37.11 17.85
CA SER A 477 -4.81 -36.33 17.38
C SER A 477 -4.97 -35.75 15.96
N ARG A 478 -5.83 -36.35 15.12
CA ARG A 478 -6.17 -35.84 13.77
C ARG A 478 -6.98 -34.54 13.81
N HIS A 479 -7.91 -34.42 14.75
CA HIS A 479 -8.77 -33.23 14.90
C HIS A 479 -8.00 -32.05 15.51
N LEU A 480 -7.07 -32.31 16.43
CA LEU A 480 -6.20 -31.28 17.01
C LEU A 480 -5.25 -30.65 15.97
N CYS A 481 -4.68 -31.48 15.08
CA CYS A 481 -3.86 -31.00 13.97
C CYS A 481 -4.67 -30.17 12.96
N CYS A 482 -5.91 -30.58 12.64
CA CYS A 482 -6.78 -29.82 11.74
C CYS A 482 -7.24 -28.48 12.35
N ALA A 483 -7.58 -28.45 13.64
CA ALA A 483 -7.93 -27.23 14.35
C ALA A 483 -6.74 -26.26 14.45
N LEU A 484 -5.53 -26.76 14.75
CA LEU A 484 -4.31 -25.93 14.75
C LEU A 484 -3.94 -25.44 13.34
N TYR A 485 -4.17 -26.23 12.29
CA TYR A 485 -4.02 -25.77 10.90
C TYR A 485 -5.03 -24.67 10.57
N HIS A 486 -6.29 -24.82 11.00
CA HIS A 486 -7.32 -23.79 10.81
C HIS A 486 -7.03 -22.50 11.58
N ILE A 487 -6.64 -22.59 12.85
CA ILE A 487 -6.23 -21.45 13.69
C ILE A 487 -5.00 -20.79 13.07
N THR A 488 -3.94 -21.55 12.72
CA THR A 488 -2.75 -20.96 12.09
C THR A 488 -2.99 -20.36 10.70
N SER A 489 -3.96 -20.88 9.94
CA SER A 489 -4.37 -20.34 8.64
C SER A 489 -5.22 -19.07 8.75
N LYS A 490 -5.98 -18.88 9.84
CA LYS A 490 -6.93 -17.76 10.01
C LYS A 490 -6.46 -16.66 10.98
N SER A 491 -5.59 -16.94 11.96
CA SER A 491 -5.31 -16.00 13.07
C SER A 491 -3.83 -15.63 13.32
N VAL A 492 -2.91 -15.91 12.38
CA VAL A 492 -1.45 -15.69 12.62
C VAL A 492 -0.80 -14.65 11.70
N PHE A 493 -1.54 -14.10 10.75
CA PHE A 493 -1.01 -13.15 9.80
C PHE A 493 -1.41 -11.75 10.24
N LYS A 494 -0.47 -10.80 10.23
CA LYS A 494 -0.61 -9.37 10.59
C LYS A 494 0.01 -9.01 11.95
N HIS A 495 1.34 -9.06 12.04
CA HIS A 495 2.12 -8.59 13.20
C HIS A 495 2.12 -7.05 13.28
N SER A 496 1.64 -6.51 14.41
CA SER A 496 1.31 -5.09 14.66
C SER A 496 2.47 -4.07 14.74
N SER A 497 3.75 -4.47 14.66
CA SER A 497 4.88 -3.61 15.10
C SER A 497 5.92 -3.21 14.05
N THR A 498 5.72 -3.50 12.76
CA THR A 498 6.84 -3.46 11.80
C THR A 498 7.05 -2.16 11.03
N LEU A 499 6.00 -1.40 10.73
CA LEU A 499 6.11 -0.10 10.03
C LEU A 499 6.97 0.89 10.85
N ILE A 500 6.66 1.03 12.14
CA ILE A 500 7.37 1.95 13.05
C ILE A 500 8.86 1.60 13.08
N ARG A 501 9.26 0.32 13.15
CA ARG A 501 10.68 -0.06 13.18
C ARG A 501 11.47 0.32 11.93
N ALA A 502 10.83 0.47 10.78
CA ALA A 502 11.50 0.88 9.55
C ALA A 502 11.92 2.36 9.58
N PHE A 503 11.21 3.20 10.35
CA PHE A 503 11.38 4.67 10.34
C PHE A 503 11.59 5.29 11.72
N ASP A 504 11.43 4.54 12.81
CA ASP A 504 11.54 5.05 14.17
C ASP A 504 12.99 5.34 14.55
N LEU A 505 13.25 6.63 14.69
CA LEU A 505 14.36 7.17 15.44
C LEU A 505 13.71 7.94 16.58
N SER A 506 13.84 7.44 17.81
CA SER A 506 13.25 8.03 19.03
C SER A 506 14.30 8.77 19.86
N PRO A 507 14.89 9.89 19.37
CA PRO A 507 15.78 10.70 20.17
C PRO A 507 15.00 11.34 21.33
N LEU A 508 15.69 11.63 22.43
CA LEU A 508 15.07 12.11 23.67
C LEU A 508 14.16 13.34 23.47
N TYR A 509 14.45 14.22 22.51
CA TYR A 509 13.65 15.42 22.22
C TYR A 509 12.35 15.16 21.43
N LEU A 510 12.16 13.95 20.88
CA LEU A 510 10.92 13.51 20.22
C LEU A 510 10.10 12.56 21.09
N GLN A 511 10.62 12.15 22.25
CA GLN A 511 9.92 11.22 23.13
C GLN A 511 8.69 11.88 23.75
N CYS A 512 7.52 11.39 23.34
CA CYS A 512 6.27 11.71 24.01
C CYS A 512 6.08 10.73 25.17
N THR A 513 5.95 11.23 26.39
CA THR A 513 5.84 10.46 27.64
C THR A 513 4.47 9.81 27.87
N GLU A 514 3.52 9.99 26.95
CA GLU A 514 2.13 9.55 27.10
C GLU A 514 1.80 8.46 26.07
N ASN A 515 1.31 7.32 26.55
CA ASN A 515 0.67 6.30 25.72
C ASN A 515 -0.66 6.86 25.22
N LEU A 516 -0.64 7.58 24.10
CA LEU A 516 -1.84 8.05 23.42
C LEU A 516 -2.31 6.98 22.42
N ASP A 517 -3.62 6.76 22.31
CA ASP A 517 -4.23 5.89 21.27
C ASP A 517 -4.22 6.58 19.88
N MET A 518 -3.20 7.41 19.62
CA MET A 518 -3.04 8.22 18.41
C MET A 518 -1.75 7.85 17.67
N PRO A 519 -1.75 7.87 16.33
CA PRO A 519 -0.56 7.51 15.55
C PRO A 519 0.51 8.60 15.65
N ASN A 520 1.76 8.17 15.79
CA ASN A 520 2.91 9.03 15.59
C ASN A 520 3.34 8.97 14.10
N TYR A 521 2.75 9.82 13.26
CA TYR A 521 3.00 9.77 11.82
C TYR A 521 4.45 10.07 11.40
N THR A 522 5.32 10.57 12.29
CA THR A 522 6.76 10.68 11.96
C THR A 522 7.42 9.33 11.73
N SER A 523 6.88 8.27 12.32
CA SER A 523 7.30 6.88 12.06
C SER A 523 6.56 6.24 10.87
N TRP A 524 5.74 7.01 10.13
CA TRP A 524 4.89 6.53 9.03
C TRP A 524 5.21 7.23 7.71
N GLN A 525 6.23 8.07 7.69
CA GLN A 525 6.64 8.83 6.53
C GLN A 525 8.16 9.01 6.56
N ILE A 526 8.74 9.38 5.43
CA ILE A 526 10.17 9.63 5.32
C ILE A 526 10.59 10.95 6.04
N PRO A 527 9.91 12.10 5.83
CA PRO A 527 10.30 13.33 6.50
C PRO A 527 9.86 13.37 7.98
N CYS A 528 10.64 14.04 8.84
CA CYS A 528 10.27 14.19 10.25
C CYS A 528 9.06 15.13 10.44
N GLY A 529 9.03 16.28 9.77
CA GLY A 529 7.92 17.23 9.86
C GLY A 529 6.86 17.02 8.77
N ARG A 530 5.62 17.42 9.04
CA ARG A 530 4.56 17.57 8.04
C ARG A 530 3.73 18.84 8.28
N SER A 531 3.12 19.35 7.22
CA SER A 531 2.12 20.43 7.28
C SER A 531 0.71 19.86 7.52
N PHE A 532 -0.26 20.75 7.78
CA PHE A 532 -1.65 20.41 8.09
C PHE A 532 -2.48 20.05 6.83
N ARG A 533 -1.97 19.09 6.04
CA ARG A 533 -2.53 18.69 4.72
C ARG A 533 -3.97 18.14 4.79
N SER A 534 -4.39 17.60 5.93
CA SER A 534 -5.75 17.09 6.14
C SER A 534 -6.82 18.19 6.07
N LEU A 535 -6.47 19.48 6.22
CA LEU A 535 -7.40 20.58 5.98
C LEU A 535 -7.93 20.60 4.55
N LYS A 536 -7.08 20.35 3.55
CA LYS A 536 -7.51 20.31 2.14
C LYS A 536 -8.57 19.23 1.90
N LEU A 537 -8.31 18.02 2.39
CA LEU A 537 -9.27 16.92 2.34
C LEU A 537 -10.57 17.29 3.06
N TRP A 538 -10.46 17.83 4.27
CA TRP A 538 -11.61 18.18 5.09
C TRP A 538 -12.49 19.24 4.42
N PHE A 539 -11.92 20.32 3.88
CA PHE A 539 -12.64 21.37 3.17
C PHE A 539 -13.32 20.83 1.92
N VAL A 540 -12.59 20.08 1.07
CA VAL A 540 -13.15 19.54 -0.16
C VAL A 540 -14.29 18.57 0.14
N LEU A 541 -14.08 17.61 1.05
CA LEU A 541 -15.11 16.64 1.42
C LEU A 541 -16.37 17.31 2.01
N ARG A 542 -16.22 18.40 2.79
CA ARG A 542 -17.36 19.11 3.38
C ARG A 542 -18.06 20.06 2.42
N LEU A 543 -17.32 20.80 1.59
CA LEU A 543 -17.88 21.83 0.72
C LEU A 543 -18.44 21.26 -0.59
N PHE A 544 -17.87 20.18 -1.10
CA PHE A 544 -18.44 19.45 -2.23
C PHE A 544 -19.48 18.43 -1.76
N GLY A 545 -19.18 17.71 -0.68
CA GLY A 545 -19.94 16.52 -0.31
C GLY A 545 -19.69 15.35 -1.26
N MET A 546 -19.97 14.13 -0.78
CA MET A 546 -19.69 12.90 -1.53
C MET A 546 -20.45 12.82 -2.86
N HIS A 547 -21.73 13.22 -2.87
CA HIS A 547 -22.56 13.17 -4.07
C HIS A 547 -22.02 14.05 -5.21
N LYS A 548 -21.53 15.25 -4.90
CA LYS A 548 -20.98 16.15 -5.91
C LYS A 548 -19.67 15.61 -6.49
N LEU A 549 -18.80 15.06 -5.64
CA LEU A 549 -17.56 14.43 -6.09
C LEU A 549 -17.84 13.23 -7.01
N GLN A 550 -18.82 12.39 -6.65
CA GLN A 550 -19.28 11.29 -7.51
C GLN A 550 -19.86 11.80 -8.84
N GLU A 551 -20.67 12.85 -8.83
CA GLU A 551 -21.24 13.48 -10.05
C GLU A 551 -20.12 13.94 -10.99
N ILE A 552 -19.08 14.57 -10.45
CA ILE A 552 -17.94 15.05 -11.24
C ILE A 552 -17.18 13.88 -11.89
N ILE A 553 -16.86 12.83 -11.13
CA ILE A 553 -16.19 11.64 -11.67
C ILE A 553 -17.03 11.02 -12.80
N ARG A 554 -18.33 10.85 -12.59
CA ARG A 554 -19.27 10.34 -13.61
C ARG A 554 -19.30 11.22 -14.85
N LYS A 555 -19.33 12.55 -14.67
CA LYS A 555 -19.28 13.51 -15.78
C LYS A 555 -18.00 13.34 -16.59
N ASP A 556 -16.84 13.26 -15.93
CA ASP A 556 -15.56 13.13 -16.61
C ASP A 556 -15.47 11.83 -17.42
N ILE A 557 -15.89 10.71 -16.82
CA ILE A 557 -15.94 9.41 -17.50
C ILE A 557 -16.91 9.48 -18.68
N LYS A 558 -18.07 10.14 -18.54
CA LYS A 558 -19.01 10.34 -19.65
C LYS A 558 -18.38 11.15 -20.80
N LEU A 559 -17.63 12.21 -20.50
CA LEU A 559 -16.93 12.99 -21.53
C LEU A 559 -15.86 12.16 -22.26
N ALA A 560 -15.13 11.31 -21.54
CA ALA A 560 -14.17 10.39 -22.15
C ALA A 560 -14.86 9.39 -23.08
N HIS A 561 -16.02 8.84 -22.68
CA HIS A 561 -16.80 7.95 -23.55
C HIS A 561 -17.38 8.66 -24.77
N ILE A 562 -17.75 9.95 -24.67
CA ILE A 562 -18.13 10.75 -25.85
C ILE A 562 -16.95 10.81 -26.83
N PHE A 563 -15.74 11.11 -26.36
CA PHE A 563 -14.54 11.12 -27.19
C PHE A 563 -14.27 9.74 -27.82
N LYS A 564 -14.31 8.67 -27.01
CA LYS A 564 -14.17 7.27 -27.47
C LYS A 564 -15.12 6.97 -28.63
N ASN A 565 -16.41 7.27 -28.47
CA ASN A 565 -17.43 7.01 -29.48
C ASN A 565 -17.25 7.83 -30.76
N LEU A 566 -16.66 9.04 -30.66
CA LEU A 566 -16.35 9.85 -31.84
C LEU A 566 -15.18 9.29 -32.63
N ILE A 567 -14.12 8.84 -31.94
CA ILE A 567 -12.95 8.20 -32.58
C ILE A 567 -13.33 6.84 -33.19
N GLU A 568 -14.12 6.04 -32.48
CA GLU A 568 -14.53 4.70 -32.94
C GLU A 568 -15.38 4.74 -34.21
N LYS A 569 -16.18 5.79 -34.41
CA LYS A 569 -16.97 6.00 -35.64
C LYS A 569 -16.12 6.32 -36.87
N ASP A 570 -14.87 6.74 -36.67
CA ASP A 570 -13.98 7.11 -37.75
C ASP A 570 -13.09 5.91 -38.11
N GLU A 571 -13.41 5.24 -39.24
CA GLU A 571 -12.79 3.99 -39.66
C GLU A 571 -11.26 4.08 -39.86
N ARG A 572 -10.70 5.29 -39.94
CA ARG A 572 -9.26 5.53 -40.04
C ARG A 572 -8.54 5.23 -38.74
N PHE A 573 -9.23 5.27 -37.61
CA PHE A 573 -8.64 5.04 -36.29
C PHE A 573 -8.97 3.64 -35.75
N GLU A 574 -8.18 3.21 -34.79
CA GLU A 574 -8.43 2.03 -33.97
C GLU A 574 -8.18 2.36 -32.49
N LEU A 575 -8.97 1.78 -31.61
CA LEU A 575 -8.83 1.92 -30.16
C LEU A 575 -7.81 0.90 -29.62
N ILE A 576 -7.06 1.28 -28.60
CA ILE A 576 -6.05 0.44 -27.94
C ILE A 576 -6.46 0.20 -26.48
N GLY A 577 -6.55 -1.05 -26.05
CA GLY A 577 -6.99 -1.44 -24.71
C GLY A 577 -8.48 -1.21 -24.43
N ASP A 578 -8.91 -1.39 -23.18
CA ASP A 578 -10.32 -1.35 -22.80
C ASP A 578 -10.93 0.06 -22.77
N ASN A 579 -10.09 1.10 -22.73
CA ASN A 579 -10.50 2.51 -22.72
C ASN A 579 -11.48 2.82 -21.58
N LEU A 580 -11.05 2.53 -20.36
CA LEU A 580 -11.79 2.74 -19.12
C LEU A 580 -11.49 4.13 -18.52
N MET A 581 -12.37 4.57 -17.61
CA MET A 581 -12.23 5.84 -16.87
C MET A 581 -12.15 7.07 -17.79
N THR A 582 -11.16 7.94 -17.60
CA THR A 582 -10.98 9.17 -18.39
C THR A 582 -9.90 9.06 -19.45
N VAL A 583 -9.36 7.86 -19.68
CA VAL A 583 -8.18 7.63 -20.52
C VAL A 583 -8.59 6.91 -21.78
N ILE A 584 -8.45 7.59 -22.92
CA ILE A 584 -8.72 7.03 -24.24
C ILE A 584 -7.42 6.88 -25.02
N CYS A 585 -7.05 5.65 -25.33
CA CYS A 585 -5.91 5.27 -26.14
C CYS A 585 -6.37 4.86 -27.54
N PHE A 586 -5.81 5.48 -28.56
CA PHE A 586 -6.20 5.26 -29.95
C PHE A 586 -5.02 5.51 -30.87
N ARG A 587 -5.10 5.02 -32.10
CA ARG A 587 -4.09 5.31 -33.13
C ARG A 587 -4.73 5.42 -34.51
N LEU A 588 -4.07 6.15 -35.38
CA LEU A 588 -4.36 6.12 -36.81
C LEU A 588 -3.86 4.79 -37.37
N LYS A 589 -4.72 4.06 -38.10
CA LYS A 589 -4.35 2.79 -38.74
C LYS A 589 -3.19 3.02 -39.71
N GLY A 590 -2.27 2.07 -39.75
CA GLY A 590 -1.06 2.14 -40.57
C GLY A 590 0.22 2.16 -39.74
N SER A 591 1.22 2.92 -40.21
CA SER A 591 2.56 2.90 -39.62
C SER A 591 2.68 3.74 -38.34
N ASN A 592 3.69 3.42 -37.53
CA ASN A 592 4.04 4.25 -36.38
C ASN A 592 4.48 5.66 -36.79
N GLU A 593 5.06 5.81 -37.99
CA GLU A 593 5.43 7.12 -38.53
C GLU A 593 4.21 8.01 -38.81
N CYS A 594 3.09 7.44 -39.26
CA CYS A 594 1.84 8.19 -39.40
C CYS A 594 1.38 8.76 -38.05
N ASN A 595 1.45 7.97 -36.98
CA ASN A 595 1.07 8.42 -35.64
C ASN A 595 2.04 9.45 -35.05
N LYS A 596 3.36 9.32 -35.30
CA LYS A 596 4.35 10.35 -34.94
C LYS A 596 4.11 11.67 -35.68
N LYS A 597 3.83 11.61 -36.99
CA LYS A 597 3.47 12.79 -37.79
C LYS A 597 2.19 13.45 -37.26
N LEU A 598 1.17 12.66 -36.92
CA LEU A 598 -0.07 13.16 -36.35
C LEU A 598 0.17 13.88 -35.01
N LEU A 599 0.92 13.26 -34.09
CA LEU A 599 1.25 13.89 -32.81
C LEU A 599 2.00 15.22 -33.02
N LYS A 600 3.00 15.24 -33.91
CA LYS A 600 3.76 16.45 -34.22
C LYS A 600 2.86 17.57 -34.76
N LEU A 601 1.91 17.24 -35.64
CA LEU A 601 0.94 18.23 -36.15
C LEU A 601 0.01 18.75 -35.04
N ILE A 602 -0.41 17.89 -34.11
CA ILE A 602 -1.21 18.29 -32.94
C ILE A 602 -0.40 19.25 -32.05
N GLU A 603 0.85 18.90 -31.73
CA GLU A 603 1.74 19.77 -30.92
C GLU A 603 2.00 21.12 -31.60
N CYS A 604 2.21 21.12 -32.92
CA CYS A 604 2.42 22.34 -33.70
C CYS A 604 1.19 23.25 -33.76
N SER A 605 -0.04 22.72 -33.62
CA SER A 605 -1.24 23.59 -33.59
C SER A 605 -1.31 24.41 -32.31
N GLY A 606 -0.80 23.88 -31.20
CA GLY A 606 -0.89 24.51 -29.87
C GLY A 606 -2.30 24.51 -29.26
N GLU A 607 -3.30 23.95 -29.96
CA GLU A 607 -4.70 23.90 -29.56
C GLU A 607 -5.04 22.69 -28.68
N LEU A 608 -4.20 21.65 -28.72
CA LEU A 608 -4.36 20.40 -27.99
C LEU A 608 -2.98 19.88 -27.58
N TYR A 609 -2.85 19.44 -26.34
CA TYR A 609 -1.66 18.75 -25.87
C TYR A 609 -1.97 17.28 -25.63
N MET A 610 -1.17 16.40 -26.22
CA MET A 610 -1.29 14.94 -26.17
C MET A 610 0.08 14.29 -26.07
N LEU A 611 0.12 13.01 -25.66
CA LEU A 611 1.34 12.20 -25.64
C LEU A 611 1.13 10.92 -26.44
N SER A 612 2.23 10.39 -26.97
CA SER A 612 2.28 9.03 -27.52
C SER A 612 2.87 8.03 -26.53
N PHE A 613 2.41 6.79 -26.65
CA PHE A 613 2.95 5.64 -25.94
C PHE A 613 3.34 4.57 -26.97
N LYS A 614 4.28 3.70 -26.60
CA LYS A 614 4.73 2.59 -27.43
C LYS A 614 4.74 1.32 -26.59
N ILE A 615 4.01 0.30 -27.06
CA ILE A 615 3.89 -1.02 -26.43
C ILE A 615 4.01 -2.06 -27.53
N ASP A 616 4.85 -3.09 -27.36
CA ASP A 616 5.01 -4.21 -28.29
C ASP A 616 5.15 -3.75 -29.76
N ASP A 617 6.00 -2.72 -29.96
CA ASP A 617 6.22 -2.03 -31.22
C ASP A 617 5.03 -1.27 -31.84
N ILE A 618 3.89 -1.17 -31.15
CA ILE A 618 2.74 -0.37 -31.55
C ILE A 618 2.81 1.01 -30.89
N LEU A 619 2.92 2.07 -31.71
CA LEU A 619 2.81 3.45 -31.25
C LEU A 619 1.37 3.93 -31.35
N PHE A 620 0.86 4.48 -30.25
CA PHE A 620 -0.50 5.01 -30.15
C PHE A 620 -0.51 6.34 -29.38
N LEU A 621 -1.61 7.07 -29.50
CA LEU A 621 -1.85 8.35 -28.85
C LEU A 621 -2.79 8.17 -27.66
N ARG A 622 -2.64 9.02 -26.65
CA ARG A 622 -3.49 9.00 -25.46
C ARG A 622 -4.11 10.36 -25.21
N PHE A 623 -5.42 10.38 -25.03
CA PHE A 623 -6.22 11.54 -24.65
C PHE A 623 -6.85 11.33 -23.28
N VAL A 624 -6.76 12.32 -22.40
CA VAL A 624 -7.24 12.24 -21.01
C VAL A 624 -8.10 13.44 -20.64
N ILE A 625 -9.26 13.20 -20.01
CA ILE A 625 -10.09 14.27 -19.45
C ILE A 625 -9.50 14.75 -18.13
N ASN A 626 -8.73 15.84 -18.15
CA ASN A 626 -7.96 16.29 -16.98
C ASN A 626 -8.69 17.26 -16.05
N THR A 627 -9.43 18.23 -16.59
CA THR A 627 -10.01 19.34 -15.81
C THR A 627 -11.52 19.25 -15.70
N SER A 628 -12.07 19.68 -14.57
CA SER A 628 -13.53 19.75 -14.36
C SER A 628 -14.22 20.78 -15.24
N HIS A 629 -13.44 21.73 -15.76
CA HIS A 629 -13.90 22.79 -16.66
C HIS A 629 -14.18 22.28 -18.08
N THR A 630 -13.83 21.03 -18.40
CA THR A 630 -14.10 20.41 -19.70
C THR A 630 -15.61 20.31 -19.93
N LYS A 631 -16.03 20.66 -21.14
CA LYS A 631 -17.40 20.58 -21.63
C LYS A 631 -17.47 19.72 -22.90
N PRO A 632 -18.65 19.22 -23.30
CA PRO A 632 -18.82 18.44 -24.52
C PRO A 632 -18.30 19.15 -25.78
N GLU A 633 -18.41 20.48 -25.83
CA GLU A 633 -17.94 21.28 -26.97
C GLU A 633 -16.41 21.23 -27.10
N ASP A 634 -15.68 21.21 -25.97
CA ASP A 634 -14.22 21.07 -25.96
C ASP A 634 -13.81 19.69 -26.53
N ILE A 635 -14.57 18.63 -26.20
CA ILE A 635 -14.35 17.27 -26.72
C ILE A 635 -14.56 17.21 -28.23
N GLN A 636 -15.66 17.80 -28.70
CA GLN A 636 -15.97 17.84 -30.12
C GLN A 636 -14.90 18.61 -30.90
N HIS A 637 -14.44 19.75 -30.36
CA HIS A 637 -13.35 20.52 -30.92
C HIS A 637 -12.06 19.70 -31.02
N CYS A 638 -11.65 19.03 -29.94
CA CYS A 638 -10.46 18.17 -29.93
C CYS A 638 -10.56 17.05 -30.99
N CYS A 639 -11.70 16.37 -31.08
CA CYS A 639 -11.90 15.32 -32.08
C CYS A 639 -11.84 15.87 -33.51
N ASN A 640 -12.50 17.00 -33.78
CA ASN A 640 -12.48 17.64 -35.10
C ASN A 640 -11.05 18.02 -35.53
N LEU A 641 -10.26 18.55 -34.60
CA LEU A 641 -8.85 18.88 -34.83
C LEU A 641 -8.05 17.63 -35.18
N ILE A 642 -8.19 16.54 -34.40
CA ILE A 642 -7.50 15.26 -34.65
C ILE A 642 -7.88 14.70 -36.03
N CYS A 643 -9.17 14.65 -36.37
CA CYS A 643 -9.65 14.16 -37.66
C CYS A 643 -9.14 15.01 -38.84
N LYS A 644 -9.07 16.34 -38.68
CA LYS A 644 -8.53 17.28 -39.67
C LYS A 644 -7.04 17.04 -39.90
N LEU A 645 -6.26 16.89 -38.82
CA LEU A 645 -4.81 16.67 -38.92
C LEU A 645 -4.49 15.26 -39.44
N ALA A 646 -5.30 14.25 -39.11
CA ALA A 646 -5.18 12.92 -39.68
C ALA A 646 -5.38 12.92 -41.21
N ASN A 647 -6.31 13.72 -41.74
CA ASN A 647 -6.43 13.91 -43.19
C ASN A 647 -5.14 14.47 -43.80
N ALA A 648 -4.51 15.46 -43.16
CA ALA A 648 -3.26 16.02 -43.65
C ALA A 648 -2.14 14.97 -43.66
N VAL A 649 -2.05 14.10 -42.65
CA VAL A 649 -1.07 13.00 -42.61
C VAL A 649 -1.28 12.02 -43.76
N LEU A 650 -2.54 11.60 -44.01
CA LEU A 650 -2.86 10.61 -45.03
C LEU A 650 -2.73 11.14 -46.46
N LEU A 651 -2.90 12.45 -46.67
CA LEU A 651 -2.73 13.11 -47.98
C LEU A 651 -1.28 13.45 -48.31
N THR A 652 -0.37 13.38 -47.34
CA THR A 652 1.06 13.65 -47.58
C THR A 652 1.72 12.36 -48.06
N PRO A 653 2.29 12.30 -49.29
CA PRO A 653 2.97 11.11 -49.77
C PRO A 653 4.09 10.71 -48.79
N ASN A 654 4.26 9.42 -48.54
CA ASN A 654 5.46 8.93 -47.88
C ASN A 654 6.64 9.21 -48.82
N VAL A 655 7.39 10.29 -48.55
CA VAL A 655 8.71 10.50 -49.14
C VAL A 655 9.62 9.47 -48.49
N HIS A 656 9.56 8.22 -48.95
CA HIS A 656 10.46 7.07 -48.76
C HIS A 656 9.67 5.81 -49.09
N ASP A 657 9.45 5.56 -50.38
CA ASP A 657 9.30 4.22 -50.97
C ASP A 657 10.17 4.19 -52.23
#